data_AF-J7EUG0-F1
#
_entry.id   AF-J7EUG0-F1
#
_cell.length_a   1.000
_cell.length_b   1.000
_cell.length_c   1.000
_cell.angle_alpha   90.00
_cell.angle_beta   90.00
_cell.angle_gamma   90.00
#
_symmetry.space_group_name_H-M   'P 1'
#
loop_
_entity.id
_entity.type
_entity.pdbx_description
1 polymer ?
#
loop_
_entity_poly.entity_id
_entity_poly.type
_entity_poly.pdbx_seq_one_letter_code
_entity_poly.pdbx_strand_id
1 'polypeptide(L)'
;MKPAASANPPSRTVSASSAHIHEIEEEASQDASPSHSDAQPSGPLTKLSSRPNKRGKETADATADAFHTASHLHTVGLQISQPVMPSHPGKASLVRLKEKLADDNNRAVEPQLAAELINKVRPMKLPDTTGVQERAATHTDLLSRIHETDAMAWYQAQGLSDVEVSDLRRTALLSGMPNPTGSFLNNAMQFIVSPWINYATRQPWAGAGFGFATAAIAAPMNAVQQSAVVSLCESIREHGGHVIVPDKNQINDKHWLPDLAKALERHIEEFSGCCDRFRELKHAADQRPTAASAEQLTEAADHLLQAEARLHQAQHDFVMTQGAHDRQWMGNRWQAVPRILRSPLAGTLGLLSKTGAMRALSPTAQTVGALLMTAAQHVAAGFDEQAKQDYNNKLNLLYADVLTETGKLKLARGEPVAAEEIDQTKLRKLIQSPTQALVKRVINGLVSMEKALNTELATSPSPQGTADADNLDLESGHGTGPAKALNLLRQDLEALREGKLDELHPDGVAAAVLLGAEKSVVSEQLINDIAKKYTSREFSAQTAQRIGQMFHLGVLGSAASSVIGKASSAAQGGTRNVPTAQTLAISALSGTMATVGALNQHTAITVKNNRREGDTDIGLKQQVLRGVMGGAIEALSQRRATTASRAINALLQGNDVEQLLGQAKALTQPPGATSSAAQGAPSLTLPQAVERLRPGAASTSQSHEVIVQIGDDQAPQPA
;
A
#
# COMPACT_ATOMS: atom_id res chain seq x y z
N MET A 1 -6.72 35.23 -62.58
CA MET A 1 -5.74 36.32 -62.82
C MET A 1 -4.95 36.56 -61.53
N LYS A 2 -3.70 37.03 -61.61
CA LYS A 2 -2.82 37.44 -60.48
C LYS A 2 -3.19 38.87 -60.00
N PRO A 3 -2.72 39.44 -58.85
CA PRO A 3 -1.32 39.52 -58.34
C PRO A 3 -1.12 38.96 -56.90
N ALA A 4 0.07 38.49 -56.48
CA ALA A 4 1.27 39.21 -55.95
C ALA A 4 1.07 39.81 -54.52
N ALA A 5 2.05 39.80 -53.59
CA ALA A 5 3.51 39.74 -53.75
C ALA A 5 4.25 38.88 -52.69
N SER A 6 5.57 38.77 -52.86
CA SER A 6 6.54 38.02 -52.04
C SER A 6 7.60 38.98 -51.46
N ALA A 7 8.13 38.68 -50.27
CA ALA A 7 9.42 39.17 -49.80
C ALA A 7 10.04 38.16 -48.81
N ASN A 8 11.36 37.93 -48.91
CA ASN A 8 12.15 37.05 -48.06
C ASN A 8 13.57 37.68 -47.87
N PRO A 9 14.54 37.03 -47.19
CA PRO A 9 15.34 37.62 -46.10
C PRO A 9 16.58 38.44 -46.55
N PRO A 10 17.30 39.08 -45.61
CA PRO A 10 18.57 38.52 -45.09
C PRO A 10 18.65 38.63 -43.54
N SER A 11 19.71 38.35 -42.76
CA SER A 11 21.17 38.17 -43.02
C SER A 11 21.77 37.06 -42.09
N ARG A 12 23.11 37.02 -41.92
CA ARG A 12 23.87 36.06 -41.09
C ARG A 12 25.14 36.73 -40.54
N THR A 13 25.48 36.49 -39.27
CA THR A 13 26.84 36.68 -38.68
C THR A 13 26.90 35.92 -37.34
N VAL A 14 28.00 35.33 -36.86
CA VAL A 14 29.04 34.41 -37.38
C VAL A 14 30.07 34.26 -36.24
N SER A 15 30.39 33.02 -35.88
CA SER A 15 31.62 32.47 -35.24
C SER A 15 32.25 33.06 -33.97
N ALA A 16 32.38 32.20 -32.94
CA ALA A 16 33.62 31.44 -32.62
C ALA A 16 33.18 30.11 -31.94
N SER A 17 33.53 28.88 -32.37
CA SER A 17 34.85 28.22 -32.54
C SER A 17 35.58 28.03 -31.19
N SER A 18 36.05 26.86 -30.75
CA SER A 18 36.05 25.46 -31.25
C SER A 18 36.51 24.53 -30.07
N ALA A 19 36.71 23.19 -30.12
CA ALA A 19 36.89 22.22 -31.20
C ALA A 19 36.59 20.73 -30.77
N HIS A 20 36.55 19.83 -31.78
CA HIS A 20 36.82 18.37 -31.81
C HIS A 20 36.55 17.39 -30.65
N ILE A 21 35.86 16.29 -30.98
CA ILE A 21 36.46 14.94 -31.17
C ILE A 21 35.79 14.27 -32.38
N HIS A 22 36.47 13.33 -33.04
CA HIS A 22 36.18 12.82 -34.39
C HIS A 22 35.18 11.66 -34.50
N GLU A 23 34.57 11.57 -35.68
CA GLU A 23 33.83 10.44 -36.24
C GLU A 23 34.70 9.78 -37.32
N ILE A 24 34.76 8.44 -37.36
CA ILE A 24 35.39 7.62 -38.42
C ILE A 24 34.59 6.31 -38.57
N GLU A 25 33.91 6.14 -39.70
CA GLU A 25 33.67 4.83 -40.33
C GLU A 25 35.01 4.39 -40.96
N GLU A 26 35.43 3.12 -41.06
CA GLU A 26 34.74 1.97 -41.65
C GLU A 26 35.67 0.74 -41.48
N GLU A 27 35.16 -0.47 -41.25
CA GLU A 27 35.58 -1.72 -41.93
C GLU A 27 34.89 -2.95 -41.34
N ALA A 28 34.53 -3.89 -42.21
CA ALA A 28 34.03 -5.20 -41.83
C ALA A 28 35.13 -6.26 -41.99
N SER A 29 35.17 -7.25 -41.10
CA SER A 29 35.87 -8.51 -41.35
C SER A 29 35.19 -9.67 -40.61
N GLN A 30 35.29 -10.85 -41.21
CA GLN A 30 34.57 -12.07 -40.84
C GLN A 30 35.36 -12.92 -39.84
N ASP A 31 34.74 -14.01 -39.38
CA ASP A 31 35.31 -15.13 -38.62
C ASP A 31 35.79 -14.89 -37.17
N ALA A 32 34.88 -15.12 -36.22
CA ALA A 32 35.14 -15.99 -35.06
C ALA A 32 33.81 -16.49 -34.44
N SER A 33 33.50 -17.78 -34.60
CA SER A 33 32.36 -18.41 -33.92
C SER A 33 32.73 -18.87 -32.51
N PRO A 34 31.79 -18.81 -31.53
CA PRO A 34 31.85 -19.62 -30.32
C PRO A 34 30.78 -20.73 -30.33
N SER A 35 31.26 -21.94 -30.59
CA SER A 35 30.75 -23.28 -30.25
C SER A 35 29.33 -23.48 -29.67
N HIS A 36 28.53 -24.30 -30.37
CA HIS A 36 27.44 -25.10 -29.80
C HIS A 36 27.91 -26.51 -29.43
N SER A 37 27.36 -27.06 -28.34
CA SER A 37 27.08 -28.49 -28.01
C SER A 37 26.88 -28.62 -26.48
N ASP A 38 25.97 -29.41 -25.91
CA ASP A 38 24.80 -30.14 -26.43
C ASP A 38 23.81 -30.43 -25.29
N ALA A 39 22.50 -30.27 -25.52
CA ALA A 39 21.41 -30.96 -24.81
C ALA A 39 20.07 -30.72 -25.54
N GLN A 40 19.36 -31.79 -25.92
CA GLN A 40 18.16 -31.72 -26.78
C GLN A 40 16.88 -31.21 -26.08
N PRO A 41 15.92 -30.65 -26.85
CA PRO A 41 14.64 -30.20 -26.33
C PRO A 41 13.54 -31.28 -26.31
N SER A 42 12.76 -31.35 -25.24
CA SER A 42 11.41 -31.93 -25.24
C SER A 42 10.54 -31.28 -24.16
N GLY A 43 9.30 -30.92 -24.51
CA GLY A 43 8.32 -30.31 -23.59
C GLY A 43 7.45 -31.35 -22.85
N PRO A 44 6.31 -30.97 -22.23
CA PRO A 44 5.65 -29.65 -22.25
C PRO A 44 5.30 -29.07 -20.84
N LEU A 45 4.63 -27.92 -20.85
CA LEU A 45 4.02 -27.26 -19.70
C LEU A 45 2.95 -28.13 -18.99
N THR A 46 3.24 -28.67 -17.80
CA THR A 46 2.19 -29.07 -16.82
C THR A 46 2.74 -29.28 -15.40
N LYS A 47 2.60 -28.30 -14.52
CA LYS A 47 2.59 -28.48 -13.05
C LYS A 47 1.63 -27.49 -12.35
N LEU A 48 0.32 -27.69 -12.58
CA LEU A 48 -0.69 -27.25 -11.62
C LEU A 48 -0.65 -28.24 -10.44
N SER A 49 -0.35 -27.75 -9.23
CA SER A 49 -0.35 -28.60 -8.04
C SER A 49 -1.77 -29.07 -7.69
N SER A 50 -1.87 -30.28 -7.14
CA SER A 50 -3.10 -31.04 -7.02
C SER A 50 -3.98 -30.60 -5.85
N ARG A 51 -5.28 -30.50 -6.12
CA ARG A 51 -6.35 -30.38 -5.12
C ARG A 51 -6.57 -31.75 -4.45
N PRO A 52 -6.62 -31.87 -3.11
CA PRO A 52 -6.98 -33.13 -2.48
C PRO A 52 -8.47 -33.41 -2.70
N ASN A 53 -8.77 -34.58 -3.27
CA ASN A 53 -10.14 -35.03 -3.53
C ASN A 53 -10.40 -36.30 -2.69
N LYS A 54 -11.28 -36.22 -1.70
CA LYS A 54 -11.94 -37.39 -1.09
C LYS A 54 -13.43 -37.28 -1.34
N ARG A 55 -13.94 -38.14 -2.22
CA ARG A 55 -15.36 -38.27 -2.55
C ARG A 55 -15.90 -39.57 -1.96
N GLY A 56 -16.59 -39.47 -0.82
CA GLY A 56 -17.67 -40.41 -0.50
C GLY A 56 -18.85 -40.15 -1.44
N LYS A 57 -19.65 -41.17 -1.76
CA LYS A 57 -20.59 -41.15 -2.90
C LYS A 57 -21.94 -41.74 -2.49
N GLU A 58 -22.89 -40.86 -2.16
CA GLU A 58 -24.33 -41.08 -1.96
C GLU A 58 -24.93 -39.67 -1.68
N THR A 59 -26.07 -39.23 -2.20
CA THR A 59 -26.97 -39.71 -3.27
C THR A 59 -27.33 -38.51 -4.16
N ALA A 60 -27.65 -38.72 -5.43
CA ALA A 60 -28.23 -37.70 -6.29
C ALA A 60 -29.74 -37.93 -6.40
N ASP A 61 -30.54 -36.98 -5.88
CA ASP A 61 -31.95 -36.70 -6.24
C ASP A 61 -32.55 -35.68 -5.25
N ALA A 62 -32.29 -34.37 -5.43
CA ALA A 62 -32.84 -33.32 -4.54
C ALA A 62 -32.77 -31.86 -5.10
N THR A 63 -32.87 -31.62 -6.42
CA THR A 63 -32.76 -30.25 -6.99
C THR A 63 -33.67 -29.94 -8.18
N ALA A 64 -34.84 -30.59 -8.29
CA ALA A 64 -35.82 -30.32 -9.36
C ALA A 64 -37.10 -29.59 -8.90
N ASP A 65 -37.57 -29.79 -7.66
CA ASP A 65 -38.94 -29.41 -7.24
C ASP A 65 -39.05 -28.18 -6.32
N ALA A 66 -38.13 -27.21 -6.44
CA ALA A 66 -38.13 -25.98 -5.62
C ALA A 66 -38.68 -24.72 -6.33
N PHE A 67 -39.20 -24.85 -7.55
CA PHE A 67 -39.82 -23.77 -8.32
C PHE A 67 -41.10 -24.25 -9.01
N HIS A 68 -42.18 -24.49 -8.23
CA HIS A 68 -43.60 -24.26 -8.62
C HIS A 68 -44.57 -24.91 -7.62
N THR A 69 -44.83 -24.26 -6.47
CA THR A 69 -46.20 -24.30 -5.89
C THR A 69 -46.49 -23.03 -5.10
N ALA A 70 -47.33 -22.16 -5.67
CA ALA A 70 -47.99 -21.11 -4.92
C ALA A 70 -49.35 -21.61 -4.43
N SER A 71 -49.85 -21.02 -3.35
CA SER A 71 -51.26 -21.03 -2.92
C SER A 71 -51.92 -22.40 -2.67
N HIS A 72 -52.03 -22.76 -1.39
CA HIS A 72 -53.29 -23.03 -0.67
C HIS A 72 -52.99 -23.89 0.57
N LEU A 73 -53.34 -23.40 1.77
CA LEU A 73 -54.15 -24.17 2.73
C LEU A 73 -54.57 -23.33 3.96
N HIS A 74 -55.72 -23.73 4.48
CA HIS A 74 -56.60 -23.13 5.46
C HIS A 74 -56.05 -22.51 6.75
N THR A 75 -56.75 -21.46 7.16
CA THR A 75 -56.98 -21.02 8.54
C THR A 75 -57.40 -22.18 9.45
N VAL A 76 -56.61 -22.49 10.48
CA VAL A 76 -57.07 -23.12 11.72
C VAL A 76 -56.42 -22.38 12.88
N GLY A 77 -57.25 -21.81 13.76
CA GLY A 77 -56.77 -21.10 14.94
C GLY A 77 -56.33 -22.09 16.02
N LEU A 78 -55.09 -21.94 16.50
CA LEU A 78 -54.59 -22.58 17.71
C LEU A 78 -53.90 -21.51 18.55
N GLN A 79 -54.41 -21.30 19.77
CA GLN A 79 -53.83 -20.37 20.73
C GLN A 79 -52.45 -20.87 21.15
N ILE A 80 -51.40 -20.23 20.66
CA ILE A 80 -50.05 -20.35 21.21
C ILE A 80 -49.85 -19.13 22.12
N SER A 81 -49.62 -19.40 23.40
CA SER A 81 -49.31 -18.37 24.41
C SER A 81 -48.21 -17.46 23.90
N GLN A 82 -48.45 -16.14 23.95
CA GLN A 82 -47.46 -15.15 23.54
C GLN A 82 -46.13 -15.38 24.28
N PRO A 83 -45.02 -15.69 23.60
CA PRO A 83 -43.72 -15.43 24.19
C PRO A 83 -43.60 -13.92 24.39
N VAL A 84 -43.14 -13.50 25.56
CA VAL A 84 -42.91 -12.08 25.89
C VAL A 84 -42.04 -11.47 24.78
N MET A 85 -42.61 -10.54 24.01
CA MET A 85 -41.89 -9.86 22.95
C MET A 85 -40.72 -9.08 23.57
N PRO A 86 -39.45 -9.35 23.21
CA PRO A 86 -38.36 -8.52 23.67
C PRO A 86 -38.53 -7.12 23.08
N SER A 87 -38.53 -6.13 23.98
CA SER A 87 -38.60 -4.71 23.67
C SER A 87 -37.56 -4.28 22.63
N HIS A 88 -38.03 -3.65 21.54
CA HIS A 88 -37.24 -3.03 20.47
C HIS A 88 -36.13 -3.90 19.83
N PRO A 89 -36.34 -4.48 18.62
CA PRO A 89 -35.32 -5.30 17.95
C PRO A 89 -34.01 -4.55 17.65
N GLY A 90 -34.05 -3.21 17.52
CA GLY A 90 -32.85 -2.38 17.42
C GLY A 90 -31.96 -2.47 18.67
N LYS A 91 -32.53 -2.48 19.88
CA LYS A 91 -31.77 -2.56 21.13
C LYS A 91 -31.06 -3.92 21.26
N ALA A 92 -31.70 -5.01 20.85
CA ALA A 92 -31.08 -6.33 20.81
C ALA A 92 -29.89 -6.39 19.82
N SER A 93 -30.01 -5.79 18.63
CA SER A 93 -28.87 -5.65 17.69
C SER A 93 -27.72 -4.84 18.29
N LEU A 94 -28.00 -3.72 18.98
CA LEU A 94 -26.98 -2.88 19.60
C LEU A 94 -26.22 -3.60 20.72
N VAL A 95 -26.91 -4.34 21.59
CA VAL A 95 -26.28 -5.18 22.63
C VAL A 95 -25.35 -6.22 22.00
N ARG A 96 -25.84 -6.97 20.99
CA ARG A 96 -25.02 -7.95 20.26
C ARG A 96 -23.79 -7.32 19.59
N LEU A 97 -23.94 -6.12 19.02
CA LEU A 97 -22.82 -5.38 18.42
C LEU A 97 -21.81 -4.95 19.48
N LYS A 98 -22.24 -4.55 20.68
CA LYS A 98 -21.35 -4.20 21.80
C LYS A 98 -20.55 -5.39 22.29
N GLU A 99 -21.21 -6.52 22.52
CA GLU A 99 -20.56 -7.78 22.91
C GLU A 99 -19.50 -8.16 21.88
N LYS A 100 -19.87 -8.22 20.60
CA LYS A 100 -18.94 -8.53 19.52
C LYS A 100 -17.81 -7.52 19.37
N LEU A 101 -18.07 -6.21 19.55
CA LEU A 101 -17.02 -5.19 19.52
C LEU A 101 -16.03 -5.36 20.69
N ALA A 102 -16.52 -5.74 21.88
CA ALA A 102 -15.67 -6.02 23.02
C ALA A 102 -14.78 -7.26 22.78
N ASP A 103 -15.34 -8.34 22.21
CA ASP A 103 -14.57 -9.52 21.79
C ASP A 103 -13.53 -9.17 20.72
N ASP A 104 -13.93 -8.43 19.68
CA ASP A 104 -13.04 -7.99 18.59
C ASP A 104 -11.89 -7.09 19.10
N ASN A 105 -12.15 -6.23 20.10
CA ASN A 105 -11.16 -5.37 20.74
C ASN A 105 -10.19 -6.13 21.66
N ASN A 106 -10.65 -7.23 22.25
CA ASN A 106 -9.89 -8.08 23.16
C ASN A 106 -9.34 -9.36 22.51
N ARG A 107 -9.50 -9.53 21.19
CA ARG A 107 -9.05 -10.69 20.41
C ARG A 107 -7.64 -11.14 20.83
N ALA A 108 -7.52 -12.42 21.20
CA ALA A 108 -6.25 -13.01 21.60
C ALA A 108 -5.23 -12.88 20.44
N VAL A 109 -3.97 -12.64 20.79
CA VAL A 109 -2.84 -12.53 19.85
C VAL A 109 -1.70 -13.38 20.38
N GLU A 110 -0.82 -13.88 19.51
CA GLU A 110 0.31 -14.73 19.90
C GLU A 110 1.64 -13.94 19.78
N PRO A 111 2.05 -13.18 20.83
CA PRO A 111 3.26 -12.36 20.78
C PRO A 111 4.55 -13.19 20.63
N GLN A 112 4.57 -14.44 21.13
CA GLN A 112 5.69 -15.36 20.93
C GLN A 112 5.90 -15.70 19.45
N LEU A 113 4.83 -16.12 18.76
CA LEU A 113 4.87 -16.41 17.33
C LEU A 113 5.22 -15.15 16.50
N ALA A 114 4.72 -13.98 16.92
CA ALA A 114 5.08 -12.70 16.33
C ALA A 114 6.59 -12.41 16.46
N ALA A 115 7.18 -12.59 17.63
CA ALA A 115 8.61 -12.37 17.88
C ALA A 115 9.48 -13.33 17.07
N GLU A 116 9.14 -14.63 17.04
CA GLU A 116 9.84 -15.65 16.23
C GLU A 116 9.85 -15.30 14.74
N LEU A 117 8.69 -14.94 14.18
CA LEU A 117 8.56 -14.52 12.78
C LEU A 117 9.37 -13.24 12.51
N ILE A 118 9.32 -12.26 13.41
CA ILE A 118 10.07 -11.01 13.29
C ILE A 118 11.58 -11.26 13.26
N ASN A 119 12.10 -12.05 14.20
CA ASN A 119 13.52 -12.39 14.29
C ASN A 119 14.00 -13.18 13.06
N LYS A 120 13.13 -14.00 12.46
CA LYS A 120 13.42 -14.74 11.23
C LYS A 120 13.53 -13.86 9.98
N VAL A 121 12.69 -12.81 9.85
CA VAL A 121 12.52 -12.11 8.56
C VAL A 121 12.98 -10.66 8.53
N ARG A 122 12.88 -9.91 9.65
CA ARG A 122 13.20 -8.47 9.69
C ARG A 122 14.69 -8.12 9.71
N PRO A 123 15.60 -8.86 10.37
CA PRO A 123 17.01 -8.49 10.42
C PRO A 123 17.62 -8.37 9.01
N MET A 124 18.16 -7.20 8.66
CA MET A 124 18.76 -7.00 7.33
C MET A 124 19.90 -8.01 7.09
N LYS A 125 20.76 -8.18 8.10
CA LYS A 125 21.76 -9.25 8.23
C LYS A 125 21.11 -10.43 8.96
N LEU A 126 21.17 -11.65 8.40
CA LEU A 126 20.72 -12.85 9.12
C LEU A 126 21.76 -13.25 10.19
N PRO A 127 21.33 -13.69 11.39
CA PRO A 127 22.24 -14.28 12.36
C PRO A 127 22.85 -15.59 11.82
N ASP A 128 24.08 -15.88 12.23
CA ASP A 128 24.82 -17.13 12.01
C ASP A 128 25.06 -17.57 10.54
N THR A 129 24.77 -16.73 9.55
CA THR A 129 25.12 -16.98 8.14
C THR A 129 26.37 -16.20 7.72
N THR A 130 27.33 -16.83 7.03
CA THR A 130 28.53 -16.15 6.50
C THR A 130 28.52 -16.10 4.97
N GLY A 131 28.53 -14.91 4.35
CA GLY A 131 28.80 -14.74 2.90
C GLY A 131 28.07 -13.60 2.20
N VAL A 132 28.20 -13.51 0.87
CA VAL A 132 27.67 -12.37 0.07
C VAL A 132 26.12 -12.31 0.03
N GLN A 133 25.41 -13.37 0.42
CA GLN A 133 23.94 -13.41 0.54
C GLN A 133 23.40 -13.03 1.93
N GLU A 134 24.30 -12.77 2.90
CA GLU A 134 24.01 -12.58 4.33
C GLU A 134 23.18 -11.33 4.66
N ARG A 135 23.24 -10.29 3.80
CA ARG A 135 22.54 -9.01 4.01
C ARG A 135 21.61 -8.68 2.86
N ALA A 136 20.32 -8.47 3.16
CA ALA A 136 19.32 -8.04 2.18
C ALA A 136 19.68 -6.66 1.61
N ALA A 137 19.58 -6.47 0.29
CA ALA A 137 19.81 -5.19 -0.37
C ALA A 137 18.50 -4.57 -0.91
N THR A 138 17.46 -5.37 -1.08
CA THR A 138 16.18 -4.97 -1.68
C THR A 138 15.00 -5.53 -0.90
N HIS A 139 13.82 -4.96 -1.14
CA HIS A 139 12.56 -5.54 -0.66
C HIS A 139 12.39 -6.99 -1.10
N THR A 140 12.74 -7.31 -2.35
CA THR A 140 12.65 -8.67 -2.90
C THR A 140 13.48 -9.67 -2.11
N ASP A 141 14.67 -9.27 -1.64
CA ASP A 141 15.53 -10.14 -0.83
C ASP A 141 14.87 -10.48 0.51
N LEU A 142 14.28 -9.48 1.20
CA LEU A 142 13.52 -9.70 2.44
C LEU A 142 12.25 -10.53 2.21
N LEU A 143 11.48 -10.22 1.16
CA LEU A 143 10.25 -10.92 0.82
C LEU A 143 10.51 -12.40 0.47
N SER A 144 11.67 -12.70 -0.12
CA SER A 144 12.08 -14.09 -0.44
C SER A 144 12.22 -14.99 0.79
N ARG A 145 12.39 -14.41 1.99
CA ARG A 145 12.48 -15.12 3.27
C ARG A 145 11.11 -15.49 3.87
N ILE A 146 10.01 -14.97 3.30
CA ILE A 146 8.64 -15.21 3.76
C ILE A 146 7.99 -16.29 2.90
N HIS A 147 7.90 -17.49 3.43
CA HIS A 147 7.10 -18.56 2.83
C HIS A 147 5.60 -18.35 3.12
N GLU A 148 4.74 -19.07 2.42
CA GLU A 148 3.29 -18.96 2.66
C GLU A 148 2.89 -19.47 4.05
N THR A 149 3.64 -20.43 4.62
CA THR A 149 3.50 -20.86 6.01
C THR A 149 3.80 -19.74 7.00
N ASP A 150 4.82 -18.91 6.73
CA ASP A 150 5.18 -17.78 7.58
C ASP A 150 4.11 -16.67 7.52
N ALA A 151 3.53 -16.46 6.33
CA ALA A 151 2.43 -15.51 6.13
C ALA A 151 1.12 -15.97 6.81
N MET A 152 0.85 -17.28 6.85
CA MET A 152 -0.28 -17.84 7.60
C MET A 152 -0.04 -17.79 9.11
N ALA A 153 1.15 -18.16 9.59
CA ALA A 153 1.55 -18.01 10.99
C ALA A 153 1.47 -16.54 11.46
N TRP A 154 1.74 -15.58 10.57
CA TRP A 154 1.58 -14.15 10.90
C TRP A 154 0.10 -13.72 11.04
N TYR A 155 -0.83 -14.30 10.27
CA TYR A 155 -2.26 -14.11 10.53
C TYR A 155 -2.68 -14.73 11.88
N GLN A 156 -2.17 -15.93 12.21
CA GLN A 156 -2.40 -16.56 13.52
C GLN A 156 -1.88 -15.67 14.66
N ALA A 157 -0.67 -15.11 14.52
CA ALA A 157 -0.09 -14.19 15.50
C ALA A 157 -0.96 -12.94 15.75
N GLN A 158 -1.70 -12.47 14.74
CA GLN A 158 -2.68 -11.37 14.84
C GLN A 158 -4.05 -11.78 15.41
N GLY A 159 -4.22 -13.06 15.73
CA GLY A 159 -5.43 -13.64 16.31
C GLY A 159 -6.44 -14.18 15.31
N LEU A 160 -6.05 -14.50 14.07
CA LEU A 160 -6.97 -15.01 13.04
C LEU A 160 -6.83 -16.50 12.81
N SER A 161 -7.96 -17.19 12.74
CA SER A 161 -8.05 -18.59 12.29
C SER A 161 -7.99 -18.73 10.76
N ASP A 162 -7.65 -19.92 10.26
CA ASP A 162 -7.66 -20.25 8.83
C ASP A 162 -9.00 -19.94 8.14
N VAL A 163 -10.11 -20.11 8.85
CA VAL A 163 -11.47 -19.83 8.35
C VAL A 163 -11.64 -18.31 8.15
N GLU A 164 -11.21 -17.50 9.10
CA GLU A 164 -11.28 -16.03 9.01
C GLU A 164 -10.32 -15.47 7.95
N VAL A 165 -9.16 -16.09 7.75
CA VAL A 165 -8.24 -15.76 6.64
C VAL A 165 -8.87 -16.13 5.29
N SER A 166 -9.56 -17.26 5.20
CA SER A 166 -10.32 -17.66 4.01
C SER A 166 -11.44 -16.67 3.68
N ASP A 167 -12.21 -16.24 4.68
CA ASP A 167 -13.29 -15.26 4.50
C ASP A 167 -12.74 -13.85 4.20
N LEU A 168 -11.63 -13.43 4.82
CA LEU A 168 -10.89 -12.21 4.45
C LEU A 168 -10.48 -12.24 2.97
N ARG A 169 -9.86 -13.34 2.51
CA ARG A 169 -9.40 -13.51 1.12
C ARG A 169 -10.57 -13.51 0.13
N ARG A 170 -11.67 -14.20 0.46
CA ARG A 170 -12.90 -14.22 -0.32
C ARG A 170 -13.54 -12.83 -0.42
N THR A 171 -13.62 -12.12 0.69
CA THR A 171 -14.19 -10.77 0.76
C THR A 171 -13.30 -9.75 0.05
N ALA A 172 -11.97 -9.85 0.15
CA ALA A 172 -11.04 -9.07 -0.66
C ALA A 172 -11.30 -9.28 -2.16
N LEU A 173 -11.43 -10.54 -2.61
CA LEU A 173 -11.76 -10.87 -4.00
C LEU A 173 -13.09 -10.25 -4.44
N LEU A 174 -14.16 -10.40 -3.65
CA LEU A 174 -15.47 -9.79 -3.97
C LEU A 174 -15.40 -8.26 -3.99
N SER A 175 -14.64 -7.65 -3.07
CA SER A 175 -14.48 -6.20 -2.98
C SER A 175 -13.69 -5.59 -4.14
N GLY A 176 -12.76 -6.35 -4.74
CA GLY A 176 -12.01 -5.91 -5.92
C GLY A 176 -12.83 -5.92 -7.21
N MET A 177 -13.86 -6.78 -7.31
CA MET A 177 -14.62 -6.96 -8.55
C MET A 177 -15.24 -5.67 -9.12
N PRO A 178 -15.84 -4.75 -8.34
CA PRO A 178 -16.42 -3.52 -8.90
C PRO A 178 -15.42 -2.51 -9.44
N ASN A 179 -14.12 -2.61 -9.13
CA ASN A 179 -13.12 -1.57 -9.45
C ASN A 179 -13.09 -1.12 -10.93
N PRO A 180 -13.20 -2.01 -11.95
CA PRO A 180 -13.26 -1.60 -13.36
C PRO A 180 -14.48 -0.76 -13.74
N THR A 181 -15.56 -0.76 -12.95
CA THR A 181 -16.75 0.10 -13.15
C THR A 181 -16.36 1.58 -13.20
N GLY A 182 -15.29 1.98 -12.48
CA GLY A 182 -14.72 3.34 -12.49
C GLY A 182 -14.14 3.79 -13.84
N SER A 183 -14.21 2.96 -14.87
CA SER A 183 -13.89 3.30 -16.26
C SER A 183 -14.88 2.72 -17.29
N PHE A 184 -15.98 2.10 -16.83
CA PHE A 184 -16.90 1.37 -17.70
C PHE A 184 -17.53 2.27 -18.77
N LEU A 185 -17.99 3.46 -18.39
CA LEU A 185 -18.65 4.39 -19.31
C LEU A 185 -17.69 4.87 -20.43
N ASN A 186 -16.43 5.13 -20.08
CA ASN A 186 -15.39 5.40 -21.07
C ASN A 186 -15.20 4.24 -22.03
N ASN A 187 -15.04 3.02 -21.49
CA ASN A 187 -14.79 1.83 -22.31
C ASN A 187 -16.01 1.52 -23.21
N ALA A 188 -17.24 1.70 -22.73
CA ALA A 188 -18.45 1.56 -23.53
C ALA A 188 -18.51 2.59 -24.66
N MET A 189 -18.24 3.87 -24.39
CA MET A 189 -18.20 4.90 -25.44
C MET A 189 -17.10 4.62 -26.47
N GLN A 190 -15.90 4.20 -26.03
CA GLN A 190 -14.78 3.92 -26.92
C GLN A 190 -14.94 2.63 -27.75
N PHE A 191 -15.42 1.53 -27.17
CA PHE A 191 -15.39 0.20 -27.81
C PHE A 191 -16.77 -0.33 -28.24
N ILE A 192 -17.87 0.31 -27.82
CA ILE A 192 -19.23 -0.04 -28.24
C ILE A 192 -19.82 1.10 -29.07
N VAL A 193 -20.03 2.28 -28.47
CA VAL A 193 -20.76 3.39 -29.13
C VAL A 193 -20.03 3.91 -30.38
N SER A 194 -18.72 4.12 -30.32
CA SER A 194 -17.90 4.60 -31.44
C SER A 194 -17.98 3.71 -32.71
N PRO A 195 -17.86 2.36 -32.62
CA PRO A 195 -18.21 1.46 -33.72
C PRO A 195 -19.65 1.55 -34.23
N TRP A 196 -20.65 1.65 -33.33
CA TRP A 196 -22.06 1.77 -33.72
C TRP A 196 -22.37 3.08 -34.45
N ILE A 197 -21.76 4.21 -34.05
CA ILE A 197 -21.87 5.49 -34.76
C ILE A 197 -21.32 5.36 -36.19
N ASN A 198 -20.14 4.74 -36.36
CA ASN A 198 -19.55 4.51 -37.68
C ASN A 198 -20.50 3.67 -38.57
N TYR A 199 -21.04 2.57 -38.02
CA TYR A 199 -21.98 1.70 -38.72
C TYR A 199 -23.27 2.42 -39.13
N ALA A 200 -23.90 3.16 -38.21
CA ALA A 200 -25.19 3.82 -38.44
C ALA A 200 -25.08 5.03 -39.38
N THR A 201 -24.06 5.87 -39.21
CA THR A 201 -23.86 7.08 -40.03
C THR A 201 -23.25 6.79 -41.39
N ARG A 202 -22.56 5.65 -41.54
CA ARG A 202 -21.65 5.34 -42.66
C ARG A 202 -20.54 6.38 -42.85
N GLN A 203 -20.24 7.19 -41.83
CA GLN A 203 -19.19 8.20 -41.82
C GLN A 203 -18.06 7.75 -40.87
N PRO A 204 -16.93 7.21 -41.39
CA PRO A 204 -15.82 6.73 -40.58
C PRO A 204 -15.25 7.80 -39.63
N TRP A 205 -15.20 9.05 -40.09
CA TRP A 205 -14.74 10.19 -39.30
C TRP A 205 -15.70 10.60 -38.18
N ALA A 206 -17.01 10.32 -38.29
CA ALA A 206 -17.95 10.58 -37.19
C ALA A 206 -17.70 9.61 -36.02
N GLY A 207 -17.55 8.31 -36.31
CA GLY A 207 -17.23 7.30 -35.29
C GLY A 207 -15.83 7.48 -34.69
N ALA A 208 -14.84 7.85 -35.52
CA ALA A 208 -13.49 8.17 -35.05
C ALA A 208 -13.44 9.45 -34.21
N GLY A 209 -14.08 10.53 -34.67
CA GLY A 209 -14.17 11.82 -33.96
C GLY A 209 -14.85 11.69 -32.60
N PHE A 210 -15.96 10.95 -32.51
CA PHE A 210 -16.58 10.60 -31.22
C PHE A 210 -15.61 9.82 -30.31
N GLY A 211 -14.85 8.88 -30.88
CA GLY A 211 -13.81 8.13 -30.17
C GLY A 211 -12.68 9.03 -29.64
N PHE A 212 -12.24 10.03 -30.40
CA PHE A 212 -11.20 10.98 -30.00
C PHE A 212 -11.71 11.95 -28.93
N ALA A 213 -12.91 12.50 -29.10
CA ALA A 213 -13.57 13.34 -28.10
C ALA A 213 -13.74 12.58 -26.77
N THR A 214 -14.19 11.33 -26.84
CA THR A 214 -14.27 10.43 -25.68
C THR A 214 -12.90 10.25 -25.01
N ALA A 215 -11.84 9.98 -25.78
CA ALA A 215 -10.49 9.80 -25.23
C ALA A 215 -9.96 11.09 -24.56
N ALA A 216 -10.28 12.27 -25.10
CA ALA A 216 -9.90 13.55 -24.51
C ALA A 216 -10.57 13.82 -23.15
N ILE A 217 -11.85 13.47 -23.00
CA ILE A 217 -12.59 13.63 -21.72
C ILE A 217 -12.48 12.42 -20.77
N ALA A 218 -11.80 11.34 -21.19
CA ALA A 218 -11.72 10.10 -20.44
C ALA A 218 -11.08 10.27 -19.06
N ALA A 219 -10.08 11.15 -18.92
CA ALA A 219 -9.38 11.38 -17.67
C ALA A 219 -10.29 12.00 -16.58
N PRO A 220 -10.93 13.16 -16.80
CA PRO A 220 -11.87 13.73 -15.83
C PRO A 220 -13.10 12.83 -15.62
N MET A 221 -13.65 12.20 -16.66
CA MET A 221 -14.83 11.33 -16.50
C MET A 221 -14.53 10.10 -15.63
N ASN A 222 -13.40 9.42 -15.84
CA ASN A 222 -12.98 8.31 -14.99
C ASN A 222 -12.69 8.77 -13.55
N ALA A 223 -12.20 10.01 -13.35
CA ALA A 223 -12.01 10.58 -12.01
C ALA A 223 -13.35 10.84 -11.28
N VAL A 224 -14.43 11.20 -12.00
CA VAL A 224 -15.77 11.24 -11.38
C VAL A 224 -16.19 9.85 -10.92
N GLN A 225 -16.01 8.81 -11.74
CA GLN A 225 -16.52 7.48 -11.43
C GLN A 225 -15.69 6.74 -10.36
N GLN A 226 -14.38 6.95 -10.32
CA GLN A 226 -13.48 6.17 -9.46
C GLN A 226 -13.70 6.42 -7.96
N SER A 227 -14.01 7.65 -7.53
CA SER A 227 -14.26 7.96 -6.11
C SER A 227 -15.42 7.16 -5.53
N ALA A 228 -16.54 7.05 -6.26
CA ALA A 228 -17.69 6.26 -5.83
C ALA A 228 -17.37 4.76 -5.76
N VAL A 229 -16.72 4.24 -6.80
CA VAL A 229 -16.38 2.81 -6.91
C VAL A 229 -15.37 2.38 -5.85
N VAL A 230 -14.34 3.19 -5.56
CA VAL A 230 -13.36 2.88 -4.49
C VAL A 230 -14.03 2.82 -3.12
N SER A 231 -14.98 3.71 -2.81
CA SER A 231 -15.75 3.63 -1.56
C SER A 231 -16.65 2.40 -1.50
N LEU A 232 -17.25 1.98 -2.62
CA LEU A 232 -18.03 0.74 -2.68
C LEU A 232 -17.14 -0.48 -2.43
N CYS A 233 -15.95 -0.54 -3.03
CA CYS A 233 -14.96 -1.58 -2.78
C CYS A 233 -14.56 -1.62 -1.29
N GLU A 234 -14.21 -0.48 -0.69
CA GLU A 234 -13.96 -0.37 0.76
C GLU A 234 -15.17 -0.83 1.60
N SER A 235 -16.40 -0.50 1.20
CA SER A 235 -17.63 -0.97 1.85
C SER A 235 -17.79 -2.48 1.82
N ILE A 236 -17.68 -3.11 0.65
CA ILE A 236 -17.80 -4.56 0.51
C ILE A 236 -16.73 -5.25 1.38
N ARG A 237 -15.50 -4.73 1.37
CA ARG A 237 -14.38 -5.31 2.14
C ARG A 237 -14.62 -5.22 3.65
N GLU A 238 -15.04 -4.06 4.14
CA GLU A 238 -15.23 -3.80 5.58
C GLU A 238 -16.47 -4.47 6.17
N HIS A 239 -17.48 -4.82 5.38
CA HIS A 239 -18.65 -5.57 5.88
C HIS A 239 -18.46 -7.09 5.80
N GLY A 240 -17.73 -7.59 4.79
CA GLY A 240 -17.70 -9.02 4.48
C GLY A 240 -16.67 -9.86 5.25
N GLY A 241 -15.74 -9.25 5.99
CA GLY A 241 -14.67 -9.99 6.65
C GLY A 241 -13.62 -9.08 7.29
N HIS A 242 -12.63 -9.70 7.93
CA HIS A 242 -11.49 -8.99 8.52
C HIS A 242 -10.74 -8.17 7.46
N VAL A 243 -10.21 -7.01 7.86
CA VAL A 243 -9.49 -6.08 6.99
C VAL A 243 -8.09 -5.84 7.52
N ILE A 244 -7.08 -6.09 6.69
CA ILE A 244 -5.69 -5.73 7.00
C ILE A 244 -5.56 -4.21 6.97
N VAL A 245 -5.05 -3.66 8.06
CA VAL A 245 -4.67 -2.25 8.22
C VAL A 245 -3.16 -2.18 7.98
N PRO A 246 -2.70 -1.68 6.81
CA PRO A 246 -1.28 -1.47 6.58
C PRO A 246 -0.78 -0.35 7.49
N ASP A 247 0.34 -0.54 8.17
CA ASP A 247 0.99 0.55 8.91
C ASP A 247 1.57 1.58 7.92
N LYS A 248 0.81 2.63 7.63
CA LYS A 248 1.18 3.69 6.71
C LYS A 248 2.31 4.60 7.19
N ASN A 249 2.62 4.60 8.49
CA ASN A 249 3.73 5.40 9.00
C ASN A 249 5.07 4.75 8.64
N GLN A 250 5.09 3.42 8.60
CA GLN A 250 6.26 2.64 8.17
C GLN A 250 6.23 2.37 6.67
N ILE A 251 5.13 1.82 6.14
CA ILE A 251 4.96 1.49 4.71
C ILE A 251 4.84 2.79 3.89
N ASN A 252 6.00 3.25 3.42
CA ASN A 252 6.20 4.63 3.02
C ASN A 252 5.76 4.91 1.57
N ASP A 253 4.50 5.31 1.39
CA ASP A 253 3.98 5.92 0.15
C ASP A 253 4.41 7.42 0.01
N LYS A 254 5.08 8.02 1.01
CA LYS A 254 5.50 9.44 1.02
C LYS A 254 6.79 9.73 0.26
N HIS A 255 7.73 8.80 0.26
CA HIS A 255 9.01 8.97 -0.43
C HIS A 255 8.86 8.79 -1.95
N TRP A 256 9.78 9.40 -2.69
CA TRP A 256 9.85 9.25 -4.14
C TRP A 256 11.14 8.53 -4.50
N LEU A 257 11.03 7.32 -5.06
CA LEU A 257 12.15 6.41 -5.30
C LEU A 257 13.37 7.04 -6.03
N PRO A 258 13.21 7.91 -7.05
CA PRO A 258 14.34 8.60 -7.70
C PRO A 258 15.10 9.57 -6.80
N ASP A 259 14.44 10.13 -5.78
CA ASP A 259 15.06 11.03 -4.82
C ASP A 259 15.79 10.22 -3.74
N LEU A 260 15.23 9.07 -3.31
CA LEU A 260 15.93 8.09 -2.46
C LEU A 260 17.16 7.48 -3.14
N ALA A 261 17.08 7.18 -4.45
CA ALA A 261 18.22 6.64 -5.21
C ALA A 261 19.45 7.57 -5.14
N LYS A 262 19.24 8.89 -5.27
CA LYS A 262 20.30 9.90 -5.13
C LYS A 262 20.75 10.06 -3.68
N ALA A 263 19.83 9.97 -2.71
CA ALA A 263 20.18 10.05 -1.30
C ALA A 263 21.11 8.90 -0.88
N LEU A 264 20.82 7.67 -1.34
CA LEU A 264 21.69 6.50 -1.14
C LEU A 264 23.10 6.72 -1.71
N GLU A 265 23.20 7.13 -2.97
CA GLU A 265 24.48 7.41 -3.62
C GLU A 265 25.30 8.45 -2.82
N ARG A 266 24.67 9.56 -2.42
CA ARG A 266 25.32 10.60 -1.61
C ARG A 266 25.74 10.09 -0.23
N HIS A 267 24.92 9.30 0.45
CA HIS A 267 25.25 8.80 1.80
C HIS A 267 26.36 7.73 1.76
N ILE A 268 26.51 6.99 0.66
CA ILE A 268 27.68 6.11 0.42
C ILE A 268 28.97 6.94 0.33
N GLU A 269 28.96 8.02 -0.45
CA GLU A 269 30.10 8.95 -0.59
C GLU A 269 30.46 9.60 0.75
N GLU A 270 29.45 10.09 1.48
CA GLU A 270 29.60 10.70 2.82
C GLU A 270 30.18 9.71 3.84
N PHE A 271 29.64 8.49 3.91
CA PHE A 271 30.11 7.45 4.83
C PHE A 271 31.55 7.02 4.51
N SER A 272 31.88 6.85 3.23
CA SER A 272 33.24 6.49 2.80
C SER A 272 34.25 7.58 3.19
N GLY A 273 33.91 8.85 2.94
CA GLY A 273 34.74 9.98 3.37
C GLY A 273 34.89 10.11 4.89
N CYS A 274 33.87 9.74 5.67
CA CYS A 274 33.98 9.65 7.13
C CYS A 274 34.92 8.51 7.57
N CYS A 275 34.85 7.35 6.93
CA CYS A 275 35.77 6.23 7.19
C CYS A 275 37.22 6.63 6.92
N ASP A 276 37.48 7.25 5.77
CA ASP A 276 38.82 7.69 5.37
C ASP A 276 39.38 8.74 6.32
N ARG A 277 38.60 9.77 6.64
CA ARG A 277 39.00 10.82 7.61
C ARG A 277 39.23 10.26 9.02
N PHE A 278 38.41 9.33 9.48
CA PHE A 278 38.62 8.68 10.78
C PHE A 278 39.90 7.83 10.77
N ARG A 279 40.19 7.10 9.69
CA ARG A 279 41.43 6.32 9.51
C ARG A 279 42.67 7.22 9.51
N GLU A 280 42.63 8.35 8.80
CA GLU A 280 43.72 9.35 8.78
C GLU A 280 43.97 9.96 10.16
N LEU A 281 42.92 10.45 10.84
CA LEU A 281 43.04 11.05 12.17
C LEU A 281 43.51 10.04 13.22
N LYS A 282 43.06 8.78 13.13
CA LYS A 282 43.55 7.70 13.99
C LYS A 282 45.05 7.49 13.80
N HIS A 283 45.52 7.34 12.55
CA HIS A 283 46.95 7.17 12.28
C HIS A 283 47.78 8.38 12.75
N ALA A 284 47.25 9.60 12.65
CA ALA A 284 47.91 10.79 13.18
C ALA A 284 47.97 10.79 14.73
N ALA A 285 46.89 10.40 15.40
CA ALA A 285 46.81 10.30 16.86
C ALA A 285 47.72 9.19 17.42
N ASP A 286 47.77 8.02 16.77
CA ASP A 286 48.66 6.90 17.12
C ASP A 286 50.15 7.30 17.00
N GLN A 287 50.49 8.19 16.05
CA GLN A 287 51.86 8.71 15.89
C GLN A 287 52.21 9.88 16.82
N ARG A 288 51.23 10.73 17.15
CA ARG A 288 51.40 11.93 17.99
C ARG A 288 50.16 12.13 18.89
N PRO A 289 50.10 11.43 20.05
CA PRO A 289 49.01 11.59 20.98
C PRO A 289 49.07 12.97 21.64
N THR A 290 48.01 13.77 21.45
CA THR A 290 47.81 15.09 22.05
C THR A 290 46.34 15.24 22.45
N ALA A 291 46.01 16.13 23.39
CA ALA A 291 44.61 16.36 23.76
C ALA A 291 43.75 16.80 22.54
N ALA A 292 44.30 17.69 21.70
CA ALA A 292 43.62 18.14 20.48
C ALA A 292 43.41 17.03 19.45
N SER A 293 44.36 16.10 19.29
CA SER A 293 44.18 14.94 18.39
C SER A 293 43.20 13.90 18.96
N ALA A 294 43.06 13.79 20.28
CA ALA A 294 42.03 12.97 20.92
C ALA A 294 40.62 13.57 20.72
N GLU A 295 40.44 14.88 20.93
CA GLU A 295 39.15 15.56 20.69
C GLU A 295 38.71 15.45 19.23
N GLN A 296 39.61 15.71 18.27
CA GLN A 296 39.35 15.58 16.84
C GLN A 296 39.03 14.13 16.41
N LEU A 297 39.65 13.14 17.06
CA LEU A 297 39.37 11.73 16.79
C LEU A 297 37.99 11.31 17.33
N THR A 298 37.57 11.83 18.49
CA THR A 298 36.22 11.61 19.04
C THR A 298 35.14 12.28 18.18
N GLU A 299 35.35 13.53 17.75
CA GLU A 299 34.44 14.23 16.81
C GLU A 299 34.31 13.46 15.48
N ALA A 300 35.41 12.93 14.95
CA ALA A 300 35.41 12.10 13.75
C ALA A 300 34.70 10.76 13.96
N ALA A 301 34.82 10.16 15.16
CA ALA A 301 34.08 8.95 15.53
C ALA A 301 32.57 9.22 15.56
N ASP A 302 32.12 10.30 16.23
CA ASP A 302 30.71 10.70 16.26
C ASP A 302 30.15 10.94 14.84
N HIS A 303 30.89 11.64 13.98
CA HIS A 303 30.49 11.84 12.59
C HIS A 303 30.39 10.53 11.79
N LEU A 304 31.33 9.60 11.99
CA LEU A 304 31.29 8.28 11.34
C LEU A 304 30.06 7.47 11.78
N LEU A 305 29.72 7.46 13.07
CA LEU A 305 28.53 6.76 13.58
C LEU A 305 27.23 7.42 13.14
N GLN A 306 27.18 8.75 13.06
CA GLN A 306 26.06 9.47 12.47
C GLN A 306 25.93 9.21 10.96
N ALA A 307 27.02 8.98 10.25
CA ALA A 307 26.99 8.57 8.84
C ALA A 307 26.53 7.12 8.68
N GLU A 308 26.99 6.18 9.51
CA GLU A 308 26.50 4.78 9.58
C GLU A 308 24.97 4.75 9.78
N ALA A 309 24.47 5.47 10.79
CA ALA A 309 23.05 5.54 11.09
C ALA A 309 22.21 6.12 9.94
N ARG A 310 22.68 7.20 9.28
CA ARG A 310 22.01 7.80 8.13
C ARG A 310 22.04 6.90 6.89
N LEU A 311 23.13 6.15 6.68
CA LEU A 311 23.26 5.16 5.61
C LEU A 311 22.25 4.01 5.79
N HIS A 312 22.12 3.50 7.02
CA HIS A 312 21.13 2.48 7.37
C HIS A 312 19.69 2.97 7.23
N GLN A 313 19.38 4.18 7.70
CA GLN A 313 18.04 4.76 7.54
C GLN A 313 17.69 4.91 6.05
N ALA A 314 18.60 5.46 5.23
CA ALA A 314 18.37 5.60 3.79
C ALA A 314 18.18 4.24 3.08
N GLN A 315 18.94 3.21 3.47
CA GLN A 315 18.77 1.84 2.96
C GLN A 315 17.41 1.26 3.36
N HIS A 316 17.01 1.45 4.62
CA HIS A 316 15.70 1.05 5.11
C HIS A 316 14.57 1.75 4.33
N ASP A 317 14.60 3.08 4.24
CA ASP A 317 13.60 3.89 3.52
C ASP A 317 13.46 3.48 2.05
N PHE A 318 14.56 3.13 1.39
CA PHE A 318 14.55 2.58 0.04
C PHE A 318 13.82 1.24 -0.03
N VAL A 319 14.21 0.28 0.81
CA VAL A 319 13.61 -1.06 0.89
C VAL A 319 12.12 -0.99 1.26
N MET A 320 11.74 -0.09 2.15
CA MET A 320 10.36 0.25 2.49
C MET A 320 9.57 0.72 1.26
N THR A 321 10.14 1.69 0.53
CA THR A 321 9.50 2.31 -0.63
C THR A 321 9.36 1.30 -1.79
N GLN A 322 10.34 0.42 -2.00
CA GLN A 322 10.21 -0.70 -2.93
C GLN A 322 8.99 -1.58 -2.62
N GLY A 323 8.81 -1.98 -1.36
CA GLY A 323 7.64 -2.77 -0.95
C GLY A 323 6.31 -2.02 -1.15
N ALA A 324 6.28 -0.71 -0.89
CA ALA A 324 5.11 0.12 -1.17
C ALA A 324 4.75 0.18 -2.67
N HIS A 325 5.76 0.22 -3.56
CA HIS A 325 5.57 0.17 -5.01
C HIS A 325 5.10 -1.21 -5.50
N ASP A 326 5.74 -2.29 -5.05
CA ASP A 326 5.39 -3.68 -5.39
C ASP A 326 3.96 -4.03 -4.95
N ARG A 327 3.47 -3.47 -3.84
CA ARG A 327 2.06 -3.54 -3.42
C ARG A 327 1.10 -2.99 -4.48
N GLN A 328 1.46 -1.90 -5.15
CA GLN A 328 0.64 -1.32 -6.23
C GLN A 328 0.74 -2.15 -7.52
N TRP A 329 1.87 -2.82 -7.76
CA TRP A 329 2.01 -3.80 -8.85
C TRP A 329 1.10 -5.02 -8.64
N MET A 330 1.12 -5.63 -7.43
CA MET A 330 0.26 -6.77 -7.11
C MET A 330 -1.23 -6.44 -7.23
N GLY A 331 -1.63 -5.22 -6.87
CA GLY A 331 -3.00 -4.71 -7.08
C GLY A 331 -3.40 -4.38 -8.52
N ASN A 332 -2.62 -4.82 -9.52
CA ASN A 332 -2.83 -4.50 -10.94
C ASN A 332 -2.44 -5.63 -11.92
N ARG A 333 -1.83 -6.71 -11.41
CA ARG A 333 -1.12 -7.73 -12.20
C ARG A 333 -2.04 -8.51 -13.14
N TRP A 334 -3.17 -9.00 -12.62
CA TRP A 334 -4.13 -9.81 -13.35
C TRP A 334 -4.97 -8.96 -14.31
N GLN A 335 -5.38 -7.75 -13.91
CA GLN A 335 -6.11 -6.85 -14.81
C GLN A 335 -5.28 -6.39 -16.01
N ALA A 336 -3.95 -6.48 -15.97
CA ALA A 336 -3.13 -6.17 -17.13
C ALA A 336 -3.50 -7.04 -18.35
N VAL A 337 -3.78 -8.33 -18.15
CA VAL A 337 -4.10 -9.28 -19.25
C VAL A 337 -5.33 -8.84 -20.07
N PRO A 338 -6.54 -8.64 -19.52
CA PRO A 338 -7.69 -8.18 -20.30
C PRO A 338 -7.53 -6.76 -20.84
N ARG A 339 -6.74 -5.88 -20.19
CA ARG A 339 -6.44 -4.55 -20.73
C ARG A 339 -5.53 -4.61 -21.97
N ILE A 340 -4.53 -5.49 -21.97
CA ILE A 340 -3.64 -5.76 -23.10
C ILE A 340 -4.42 -6.35 -24.28
N LEU A 341 -5.25 -7.36 -24.01
CA LEU A 341 -5.96 -8.09 -25.05
C LEU A 341 -7.16 -7.34 -25.65
N ARG A 342 -7.76 -6.38 -24.93
CA ARG A 342 -8.98 -5.66 -25.39
C ARG A 342 -8.83 -5.00 -26.76
N SER A 343 -7.73 -4.29 -27.03
CA SER A 343 -7.56 -3.57 -28.30
C SER A 343 -7.20 -4.51 -29.48
N PRO A 344 -6.26 -5.47 -29.34
CA PRO A 344 -6.05 -6.52 -30.35
C PRO A 344 -7.32 -7.32 -30.67
N LEU A 345 -8.12 -7.69 -29.66
CA LEU A 345 -9.40 -8.40 -29.87
C LEU A 345 -10.43 -7.54 -30.61
N ALA A 346 -10.55 -6.24 -30.29
CA ALA A 346 -11.42 -5.34 -31.04
C ALA A 346 -10.95 -5.21 -32.52
N GLY A 347 -9.64 -5.14 -32.75
CA GLY A 347 -9.05 -5.11 -34.09
C GLY A 347 -9.30 -6.37 -34.91
N THR A 348 -9.12 -7.56 -34.32
CA THR A 348 -9.38 -8.85 -35.00
C THR A 348 -10.87 -9.11 -35.23
N LEU A 349 -11.74 -8.79 -34.28
CA LEU A 349 -13.21 -8.87 -34.48
C LEU A 349 -13.71 -7.82 -35.51
N GLY A 350 -12.96 -6.73 -35.68
CA GLY A 350 -13.12 -5.78 -36.78
C GLY A 350 -12.92 -6.39 -38.17
N LEU A 351 -12.07 -7.41 -38.32
CA LEU A 351 -11.84 -8.10 -39.61
C LEU A 351 -13.08 -8.85 -40.12
N LEU A 352 -13.99 -9.26 -39.23
CA LEU A 352 -15.26 -9.89 -39.63
C LEU A 352 -16.08 -9.01 -40.57
N SER A 353 -15.96 -7.68 -40.48
CA SER A 353 -16.61 -6.71 -41.39
C SER A 353 -16.21 -6.86 -42.87
N LYS A 354 -15.08 -7.52 -43.15
CA LYS A 354 -14.62 -7.82 -44.52
C LYS A 354 -15.30 -9.07 -45.12
N THR A 355 -15.82 -9.97 -44.28
CA THR A 355 -16.55 -11.14 -44.76
C THR A 355 -17.99 -10.75 -45.13
N GLY A 356 -18.44 -11.14 -46.32
CA GLY A 356 -19.73 -10.69 -46.87
C GLY A 356 -20.94 -11.04 -45.99
N ALA A 357 -20.92 -12.22 -45.37
CA ALA A 357 -22.00 -12.74 -44.54
C ALA A 357 -22.06 -12.13 -43.12
N MET A 358 -20.96 -11.56 -42.60
CA MET A 358 -20.88 -11.13 -41.19
C MET A 358 -20.76 -9.60 -41.02
N ARG A 359 -21.13 -8.82 -42.05
CA ARG A 359 -21.02 -7.35 -42.05
C ARG A 359 -21.77 -6.68 -40.88
N ALA A 360 -23.01 -7.09 -40.62
CA ALA A 360 -23.80 -6.60 -39.49
C ALA A 360 -23.37 -7.20 -38.14
N LEU A 361 -22.67 -8.35 -38.16
CA LEU A 361 -22.18 -9.01 -36.95
C LEU A 361 -20.90 -8.39 -36.41
N SER A 362 -20.12 -7.61 -37.17
CA SER A 362 -18.84 -7.07 -36.66
C SER A 362 -18.99 -6.04 -35.53
N PRO A 363 -19.92 -5.05 -35.55
CA PRO A 363 -20.17 -4.18 -34.40
C PRO A 363 -20.70 -4.96 -33.18
N THR A 364 -21.57 -5.95 -33.41
CA THR A 364 -22.10 -6.84 -32.37
C THR A 364 -20.99 -7.71 -31.76
N ALA A 365 -20.10 -8.29 -32.58
CA ALA A 365 -18.98 -9.08 -32.13
C ALA A 365 -17.95 -8.25 -31.36
N GLN A 366 -17.63 -7.03 -31.83
CA GLN A 366 -16.82 -6.06 -31.08
C GLN A 366 -17.48 -5.71 -29.73
N THR A 367 -18.80 -5.52 -29.70
CA THR A 367 -19.57 -5.27 -28.47
C THR A 367 -19.46 -6.45 -27.50
N VAL A 368 -19.72 -7.68 -27.96
CA VAL A 368 -19.59 -8.90 -27.15
C VAL A 368 -18.16 -9.10 -26.66
N GLY A 369 -17.15 -8.92 -27.53
CA GLY A 369 -15.74 -9.00 -27.15
C GLY A 369 -15.34 -7.96 -26.11
N ALA A 370 -15.82 -6.72 -26.24
CA ALA A 370 -15.58 -5.65 -25.27
C ALA A 370 -16.26 -5.95 -23.92
N LEU A 371 -17.47 -6.49 -23.91
CA LEU A 371 -18.18 -6.91 -22.70
C LEU A 371 -17.48 -8.10 -22.02
N LEU A 372 -17.06 -9.12 -22.78
CA LEU A 372 -16.30 -10.27 -22.26
C LEU A 372 -14.95 -9.82 -21.66
N MET A 373 -14.20 -8.95 -22.35
CA MET A 373 -12.96 -8.38 -21.81
C MET A 373 -13.19 -7.45 -20.62
N THR A 374 -14.40 -6.91 -20.45
CA THR A 374 -14.76 -6.12 -19.28
C THR A 374 -15.07 -7.04 -18.10
N ALA A 375 -15.92 -8.07 -18.30
CA ALA A 375 -16.20 -9.10 -17.31
C ALA A 375 -14.93 -9.82 -16.82
N ALA A 376 -14.03 -10.18 -17.74
CA ALA A 376 -12.71 -10.71 -17.39
C ALA A 376 -11.86 -9.74 -16.55
N GLN A 377 -11.94 -8.42 -16.83
CA GLN A 377 -11.27 -7.42 -16.00
C GLN A 377 -11.91 -7.30 -14.61
N HIS A 378 -13.23 -7.46 -14.45
CA HIS A 378 -13.88 -7.50 -13.13
C HIS A 378 -13.38 -8.69 -12.29
N VAL A 379 -13.36 -9.90 -12.86
CA VAL A 379 -12.83 -11.08 -12.15
C VAL A 379 -11.34 -10.91 -11.82
N ALA A 380 -10.55 -10.41 -12.77
CA ALA A 380 -9.12 -10.13 -12.54
C ALA A 380 -8.89 -9.06 -11.48
N ALA A 381 -9.76 -8.05 -11.36
CA ALA A 381 -9.70 -7.03 -10.32
C ALA A 381 -9.96 -7.60 -8.92
N GLY A 382 -10.78 -8.65 -8.81
CA GLY A 382 -10.94 -9.41 -7.57
C GLY A 382 -9.64 -10.10 -7.16
N PHE A 383 -9.00 -10.83 -8.07
CA PHE A 383 -7.72 -11.48 -7.79
C PHE A 383 -6.59 -10.48 -7.49
N ASP A 384 -6.59 -9.31 -8.13
CA ASP A 384 -5.65 -8.21 -7.82
C ASP A 384 -5.86 -7.67 -6.40
N GLU A 385 -7.10 -7.43 -5.96
CA GLU A 385 -7.37 -6.95 -4.60
C GLU A 385 -7.05 -8.03 -3.55
N GLN A 386 -7.37 -9.30 -3.80
CA GLN A 386 -6.94 -10.40 -2.92
C GLN A 386 -5.41 -10.46 -2.80
N ALA A 387 -4.68 -10.48 -3.92
CA ALA A 387 -3.22 -10.52 -3.92
C ALA A 387 -2.62 -9.29 -3.23
N LYS A 388 -3.24 -8.10 -3.39
CA LYS A 388 -2.86 -6.89 -2.69
C LYS A 388 -3.08 -7.00 -1.18
N GLN A 389 -4.18 -7.60 -0.72
CA GLN A 389 -4.42 -7.82 0.70
C GLN A 389 -3.41 -8.81 1.30
N ASP A 390 -3.20 -9.97 0.68
CA ASP A 390 -2.17 -10.91 1.14
C ASP A 390 -0.77 -10.28 1.20
N TYR A 391 -0.45 -9.42 0.24
CA TYR A 391 0.80 -8.67 0.22
C TYR A 391 0.87 -7.59 1.32
N ASN A 392 -0.25 -6.95 1.70
CA ASN A 392 -0.30 -6.05 2.85
C ASN A 392 0.09 -6.77 4.14
N ASN A 393 -0.33 -8.03 4.32
CA ASN A 393 0.05 -8.79 5.51
C ASN A 393 1.56 -9.06 5.55
N LYS A 394 2.16 -9.38 4.39
CA LYS A 394 3.62 -9.57 4.25
C LYS A 394 4.40 -8.27 4.49
N LEU A 395 3.90 -7.11 4.05
CA LEU A 395 4.50 -5.81 4.41
C LEU A 395 4.38 -5.51 5.90
N ASN A 396 3.23 -5.80 6.53
CA ASN A 396 3.06 -5.64 7.97
C ASN A 396 4.02 -6.54 8.76
N LEU A 397 4.21 -7.79 8.33
CA LEU A 397 5.20 -8.71 8.91
C LEU A 397 6.61 -8.11 8.85
N LEU A 398 7.03 -7.61 7.69
CA LEU A 398 8.36 -7.04 7.52
C LEU A 398 8.56 -5.73 8.30
N TYR A 399 7.54 -4.89 8.43
CA TYR A 399 7.77 -3.46 8.67
C TYR A 399 6.85 -2.75 9.65
N ALA A 400 5.68 -3.28 10.01
CA ALA A 400 4.77 -2.55 10.91
C ALA A 400 5.42 -2.33 12.29
N ASP A 401 5.19 -1.16 12.90
CA ASP A 401 5.59 -0.94 14.29
C ASP A 401 4.66 -1.73 15.21
N VAL A 402 5.09 -2.93 15.59
CA VAL A 402 4.46 -3.78 16.60
C VAL A 402 5.34 -3.97 17.83
N LEU A 403 6.45 -3.22 17.92
CA LEU A 403 7.45 -3.38 18.96
C LEU A 403 7.25 -2.34 20.06
N THR A 404 7.61 -2.71 21.29
CA THR A 404 7.91 -1.77 22.36
C THR A 404 9.23 -1.04 22.05
N GLU A 405 9.50 0.08 22.73
CA GLU A 405 10.77 0.80 22.53
C GLU A 405 12.00 -0.07 22.88
N THR A 406 11.89 -0.95 23.88
CA THR A 406 12.92 -1.95 24.19
C THR A 406 13.14 -2.91 23.02
N GLY A 407 12.07 -3.45 22.42
CA GLY A 407 12.15 -4.34 21.26
C GLY A 407 12.75 -3.67 20.03
N LYS A 408 12.44 -2.39 19.78
CA LYS A 408 13.05 -1.59 18.71
C LYS A 408 14.56 -1.46 18.90
N LEU A 409 15.00 -1.15 20.12
CA LEU A 409 16.42 -1.02 20.44
C LEU A 409 17.18 -2.35 20.30
N LYS A 410 16.57 -3.49 20.70
CA LYS A 410 17.15 -4.81 20.46
C LYS A 410 17.28 -5.14 18.98
N LEU A 411 16.19 -5.00 18.21
CA LEU A 411 16.18 -5.28 16.78
C LEU A 411 17.18 -4.41 16.02
N ALA A 412 17.35 -3.13 16.43
CA ALA A 412 18.35 -2.22 15.87
C ALA A 412 19.79 -2.63 16.18
N ARG A 413 20.05 -3.29 17.32
CA ARG A 413 21.35 -3.91 17.65
C ARG A 413 21.56 -5.28 17.01
N GLY A 414 20.55 -5.85 16.35
CA GLY A 414 20.57 -7.22 15.82
C GLY A 414 20.35 -8.30 16.88
N GLU A 415 19.92 -7.93 18.08
CA GLU A 415 19.53 -8.87 19.13
C GLU A 415 18.12 -9.45 18.86
N PRO A 416 17.85 -10.70 19.24
CA PRO A 416 16.51 -11.29 19.11
C PRO A 416 15.52 -10.60 20.05
N VAL A 417 14.35 -10.28 19.50
CA VAL A 417 13.19 -9.74 20.20
C VAL A 417 12.45 -10.87 20.93
N ALA A 418 11.99 -10.61 22.16
CA ALA A 418 11.19 -11.54 22.96
C ALA A 418 9.67 -11.25 22.89
N ALA A 419 8.82 -12.15 23.40
CA ALA A 419 7.36 -11.97 23.38
C ALA A 419 6.89 -10.72 24.15
N GLU A 420 7.56 -10.40 25.26
CA GLU A 420 7.27 -9.25 26.13
C GLU A 420 7.56 -7.91 25.43
N GLU A 421 8.35 -7.95 24.36
CA GLU A 421 8.76 -6.79 23.58
C GLU A 421 7.84 -6.53 22.37
N ILE A 422 6.83 -7.38 22.18
CA ILE A 422 5.74 -7.18 21.22
C ILE A 422 4.60 -6.42 21.89
N ASP A 423 4.27 -5.24 21.34
CA ASP A 423 3.07 -4.50 21.72
C ASP A 423 1.83 -5.20 21.13
N GLN A 424 1.18 -6.00 21.97
CA GLN A 424 -0.05 -6.73 21.62
C GLN A 424 -1.17 -5.82 21.10
N THR A 425 -1.24 -4.56 21.56
CA THR A 425 -2.26 -3.60 21.12
C THR A 425 -1.96 -3.12 19.70
N LYS A 426 -0.69 -2.84 19.37
CA LYS A 426 -0.27 -2.53 18.00
C LYS A 426 -0.46 -3.75 17.08
N LEU A 427 -0.07 -4.95 17.51
CA LEU A 427 -0.23 -6.20 16.77
C LEU A 427 -1.72 -6.48 16.43
N ARG A 428 -2.63 -6.36 17.40
CA ARG A 428 -4.07 -6.54 17.17
C ARG A 428 -4.64 -5.52 16.18
N LYS A 429 -4.18 -4.26 16.26
CA LYS A 429 -4.61 -3.15 15.37
C LYS A 429 -4.24 -3.34 13.90
N LEU A 430 -3.34 -4.29 13.56
CA LEU A 430 -3.04 -4.63 12.17
C LEU A 430 -4.19 -5.34 11.45
N ILE A 431 -5.13 -5.96 12.18
CA ILE A 431 -6.36 -6.53 11.62
C ILE A 431 -7.59 -5.94 12.29
N GLN A 432 -8.40 -5.24 11.50
CA GLN A 432 -9.68 -4.68 11.91
C GLN A 432 -10.82 -5.66 11.61
N SER A 433 -11.69 -5.93 12.57
CA SER A 433 -12.91 -6.72 12.37
C SER A 433 -13.99 -5.95 11.57
N PRO A 434 -15.00 -6.64 11.01
CA PRO A 434 -16.15 -5.97 10.41
C PRO A 434 -16.85 -5.01 11.38
N THR A 435 -17.03 -5.41 12.64
CA THR A 435 -17.66 -4.59 13.69
C THR A 435 -16.86 -3.32 13.94
N GLN A 436 -15.54 -3.46 14.12
CA GLN A 436 -14.63 -2.34 14.34
C GLN A 436 -14.59 -1.40 13.14
N ALA A 437 -14.62 -1.93 11.90
CA ALA A 437 -14.63 -1.13 10.67
C ALA A 437 -15.91 -0.32 10.54
N LEU A 438 -17.05 -0.98 10.77
CA LEU A 438 -18.38 -0.38 10.75
C LEU A 438 -18.53 0.73 11.81
N VAL A 439 -18.18 0.48 13.07
CA VAL A 439 -18.23 1.49 14.15
C VAL A 439 -17.31 2.67 13.84
N LYS A 440 -16.06 2.43 13.43
CA LYS A 440 -15.12 3.49 13.03
C LYS A 440 -15.65 4.35 11.87
N ARG A 441 -16.31 3.73 10.90
CA ARG A 441 -16.91 4.44 9.77
C ARG A 441 -18.07 5.32 10.22
N VAL A 442 -18.96 4.81 11.07
CA VAL A 442 -20.07 5.58 11.66
C VAL A 442 -19.55 6.78 12.47
N ILE A 443 -18.53 6.59 13.32
CA ILE A 443 -17.87 7.70 14.04
C ILE A 443 -17.37 8.77 13.06
N ASN A 444 -16.66 8.40 11.99
CA ASN A 444 -16.17 9.35 10.97
C ASN A 444 -17.32 10.04 10.20
N GLY A 445 -18.44 9.35 10.00
CA GLY A 445 -19.71 9.89 9.52
C GLY A 445 -20.20 11.02 10.41
N LEU A 446 -20.45 10.68 11.67
CA LEU A 446 -21.06 11.53 12.69
C LEU A 446 -20.17 12.71 13.11
N VAL A 447 -18.84 12.56 13.23
CA VAL A 447 -17.91 13.69 13.47
C VAL A 447 -17.99 14.73 12.34
N SER A 448 -18.22 14.30 11.10
CA SER A 448 -18.41 15.24 9.99
C SER A 448 -19.75 15.98 10.08
N MET A 449 -20.79 15.29 10.54
CA MET A 449 -22.11 15.88 10.80
C MET A 449 -22.06 16.85 11.99
N GLU A 450 -21.33 16.51 13.06
CA GLU A 450 -21.08 17.37 14.21
C GLU A 450 -20.40 18.68 13.76
N LYS A 451 -19.37 18.59 12.90
CA LYS A 451 -18.70 19.77 12.34
C LYS A 451 -19.63 20.62 11.48
N ALA A 452 -20.49 20.00 10.67
CA ALA A 452 -21.48 20.71 9.86
C ALA A 452 -22.50 21.47 10.74
N LEU A 453 -23.08 20.78 11.74
CA LEU A 453 -24.03 21.36 12.69
C LEU A 453 -23.41 22.50 13.53
N ASN A 454 -22.17 22.34 14.01
CA ASN A 454 -21.44 23.43 14.68
C ASN A 454 -21.27 24.64 13.76
N THR A 455 -21.01 24.42 12.47
CA THR A 455 -20.86 25.51 11.49
C THR A 455 -22.19 26.21 11.24
N GLU A 456 -23.28 25.44 11.05
CA GLU A 456 -24.64 25.95 10.85
C GLU A 456 -25.12 26.78 12.05
N LEU A 457 -24.90 26.29 13.28
CA LEU A 457 -25.15 27.01 14.52
C LEU A 457 -24.33 28.30 14.62
N ALA A 458 -23.04 28.28 14.27
CA ALA A 458 -22.19 29.47 14.25
C ALA A 458 -22.58 30.50 13.18
N THR A 459 -23.24 30.08 12.10
CA THR A 459 -23.76 30.96 11.03
C THR A 459 -25.22 31.39 11.23
N SER A 460 -25.93 30.81 12.20
CA SER A 460 -27.31 31.18 12.51
C SER A 460 -27.34 32.51 13.27
N PRO A 461 -28.17 33.49 12.87
CA PRO A 461 -28.28 34.73 13.63
C PRO A 461 -28.89 34.44 15.00
N SER A 462 -28.17 34.76 16.08
CA SER A 462 -28.68 34.60 17.45
C SER A 462 -30.03 35.29 17.60
N PRO A 463 -31.04 34.63 18.20
CA PRO A 463 -32.23 35.33 18.67
C PRO A 463 -31.81 36.45 19.62
N GLN A 464 -32.30 37.66 19.39
CA GLN A 464 -32.11 38.76 20.34
C GLN A 464 -32.95 38.46 21.59
N GLY A 465 -32.32 37.87 22.60
CA GLY A 465 -32.96 37.40 23.83
C GLY A 465 -31.93 37.15 24.94
N THR A 466 -31.67 38.21 25.70
CA THR A 466 -30.88 38.33 26.94
C THR A 466 -30.41 37.08 27.72
N ALA A 467 -29.11 37.11 28.03
CA ALA A 467 -28.44 36.69 29.29
C ALA A 467 -28.09 35.20 29.53
N ASP A 468 -26.86 35.05 30.06
CA ASP A 468 -26.14 33.89 30.61
C ASP A 468 -25.95 32.62 29.77
N ALA A 469 -24.68 32.44 29.35
CA ALA A 469 -24.20 31.31 28.54
C ALA A 469 -24.07 29.98 29.31
N ASP A 470 -24.30 29.96 30.63
CA ASP A 470 -24.13 28.78 31.50
C ASP A 470 -25.46 28.15 31.96
N ASN A 471 -26.62 28.72 31.62
CA ASN A 471 -27.94 28.17 31.99
C ASN A 471 -28.69 27.57 30.78
N LEU A 472 -28.13 26.49 30.24
CA LEU A 472 -28.85 25.56 29.35
C LEU A 472 -29.77 24.64 30.18
N ASP A 473 -30.82 25.24 30.76
CA ASP A 473 -31.85 24.49 31.49
C ASP A 473 -32.69 23.65 30.50
N LEU A 474 -32.55 22.33 30.62
CA LEU A 474 -33.19 21.36 29.74
C LEU A 474 -34.64 21.04 30.14
N GLU A 475 -35.09 21.42 31.35
CA GLU A 475 -36.45 21.12 31.82
C GLU A 475 -37.48 22.19 31.41
N SER A 476 -37.07 23.45 31.23
CA SER A 476 -37.95 24.56 30.82
C SER A 476 -38.23 24.67 29.30
N GLY A 477 -37.76 23.70 28.51
CA GLY A 477 -38.09 23.58 27.08
C GLY A 477 -37.39 24.59 26.16
N HIS A 478 -36.48 25.43 26.68
CA HIS A 478 -35.69 26.37 25.88
C HIS A 478 -34.46 25.67 25.26
N GLY A 479 -34.73 24.76 24.32
CA GLY A 479 -33.70 23.94 23.66
C GLY A 479 -34.17 23.23 22.40
N THR A 480 -35.21 23.72 21.72
CA THR A 480 -35.74 23.10 20.49
C THR A 480 -34.90 23.49 19.26
N GLY A 481 -34.28 22.51 18.60
CA GLY A 481 -33.57 22.72 17.34
C GLY A 481 -32.15 22.12 17.31
N PRO A 482 -31.25 22.65 16.45
CA PRO A 482 -29.95 22.03 16.16
C PRO A 482 -29.01 21.92 17.36
N ALA A 483 -29.13 22.76 18.39
CA ALA A 483 -28.31 22.66 19.61
C ALA A 483 -28.56 21.37 20.42
N LYS A 484 -29.83 20.94 20.56
CA LYS A 484 -30.17 19.67 21.22
C LYS A 484 -29.73 18.48 20.39
N ALA A 485 -29.89 18.56 19.06
CA ALA A 485 -29.39 17.52 18.15
C ALA A 485 -27.86 17.39 18.22
N LEU A 486 -27.13 18.51 18.31
CA LEU A 486 -25.67 18.53 18.48
C LEU A 486 -25.22 17.91 19.81
N ASN A 487 -25.88 18.22 20.92
CA ASN A 487 -25.53 17.65 22.23
C ASN A 487 -25.82 16.14 22.30
N LEU A 488 -26.95 15.68 21.75
CA LEU A 488 -27.25 14.25 21.62
C LEU A 488 -26.22 13.55 20.72
N LEU A 489 -25.86 14.16 19.57
CA LEU A 489 -24.84 13.63 18.67
C LEU A 489 -23.46 13.52 19.33
N ARG A 490 -23.10 14.46 20.22
CA ARG A 490 -21.86 14.40 21.02
C ARG A 490 -21.87 13.27 22.04
N GLN A 491 -22.99 13.06 22.74
CA GLN A 491 -23.17 11.96 23.68
C GLN A 491 -23.09 10.61 22.97
N ASP A 492 -23.83 10.44 21.87
CA ASP A 492 -23.76 9.25 21.02
C ASP A 492 -22.34 9.02 20.46
N LEU A 493 -21.62 10.07 20.05
CA LEU A 493 -20.24 9.97 19.57
C LEU A 493 -19.27 9.47 20.64
N GLU A 494 -19.44 9.89 21.89
CA GLU A 494 -18.59 9.42 22.98
C GLU A 494 -18.92 7.97 23.35
N ALA A 495 -20.21 7.61 23.43
CA ALA A 495 -20.63 6.22 23.62
C ALA A 495 -20.10 5.28 22.51
N LEU A 496 -20.07 5.74 21.24
CA LEU A 496 -19.43 5.00 20.15
C LEU A 496 -17.90 4.82 20.33
N ARG A 497 -17.20 5.85 20.84
CA ARG A 497 -15.75 5.79 21.10
C ARG A 497 -15.41 4.86 22.26
N GLU A 498 -16.22 4.87 23.31
CA GLU A 498 -16.10 3.99 24.48
C GLU A 498 -16.62 2.56 24.22
N GLY A 499 -17.25 2.30 23.06
CA GLY A 499 -17.80 0.99 22.69
C GLY A 499 -19.12 0.64 23.38
N LYS A 500 -19.78 1.61 24.01
CA LYS A 500 -21.06 1.49 24.73
C LYS A 500 -22.25 1.58 23.77
N LEU A 501 -22.31 0.66 22.80
CA LEU A 501 -23.29 0.72 21.70
C LEU A 501 -24.76 0.57 22.15
N ASP A 502 -24.99 0.03 23.35
CA ASP A 502 -26.30 -0.14 24.00
C ASP A 502 -26.78 1.11 24.77
N GLU A 503 -25.88 2.08 25.02
CA GLU A 503 -26.19 3.39 25.63
C GLU A 503 -26.53 4.45 24.58
N LEU A 504 -26.40 4.14 23.28
CA LEU A 504 -26.81 5.04 22.19
C LEU A 504 -28.31 5.36 22.27
N HIS A 505 -28.67 6.61 21.97
CA HIS A 505 -30.07 7.01 22.00
C HIS A 505 -30.88 6.17 20.98
N PRO A 506 -31.97 5.47 21.36
CA PRO A 506 -32.66 4.53 20.47
C PRO A 506 -33.20 5.16 19.18
N ASP A 507 -33.69 6.40 19.27
CA ASP A 507 -34.14 7.22 18.13
C ASP A 507 -33.04 8.21 17.66
N GLY A 508 -31.80 8.02 18.10
CA GLY A 508 -30.65 8.85 17.76
C GLY A 508 -30.09 8.54 16.37
N VAL A 509 -29.49 9.54 15.74
CA VAL A 509 -28.89 9.41 14.40
C VAL A 509 -27.78 8.34 14.41
N ALA A 510 -27.03 8.21 15.52
CA ALA A 510 -25.97 7.20 15.61
C ALA A 510 -26.52 5.78 15.58
N ALA A 511 -27.55 5.47 16.38
CA ALA A 511 -28.19 4.16 16.38
C ALA A 511 -28.80 3.82 15.02
N ALA A 512 -29.49 4.78 14.38
CA ALA A 512 -30.09 4.60 13.06
C ALA A 512 -29.03 4.30 11.97
N VAL A 513 -27.95 5.09 11.91
CA VAL A 513 -26.88 4.90 10.92
C VAL A 513 -26.10 3.60 11.18
N LEU A 514 -25.84 3.24 12.44
CA LEU A 514 -25.15 2.01 12.83
C LEU A 514 -25.96 0.76 12.43
N LEU A 515 -27.24 0.72 12.78
CA LEU A 515 -28.15 -0.39 12.43
C LEU A 515 -28.46 -0.43 10.93
N GLY A 516 -28.44 0.70 10.23
CA GLY A 516 -28.56 0.79 8.77
C GLY A 516 -27.34 0.25 8.05
N ALA A 517 -26.13 0.56 8.53
CA ALA A 517 -24.88 0.01 8.02
C ALA A 517 -24.77 -1.50 8.28
N GLU A 518 -25.16 -1.98 9.47
CA GLU A 518 -25.13 -3.42 9.80
C GLU A 518 -25.92 -4.27 8.79
N LYS A 519 -27.07 -3.73 8.32
CA LYS A 519 -27.97 -4.44 7.41
C LYS A 519 -27.59 -4.33 5.93
N SER A 520 -26.77 -3.35 5.53
CA SER A 520 -26.51 -3.08 4.12
C SER A 520 -25.14 -2.44 3.84
N VAL A 521 -24.40 -3.10 2.94
CA VAL A 521 -23.18 -2.58 2.31
C VAL A 521 -23.43 -1.26 1.57
N VAL A 522 -24.65 -1.07 1.05
CA VAL A 522 -25.12 0.17 0.43
C VAL A 522 -26.05 0.87 1.42
N SER A 523 -25.45 1.67 2.29
CA SER A 523 -26.10 2.45 3.34
C SER A 523 -25.95 3.95 3.11
N GLU A 524 -26.73 4.78 3.81
CA GLU A 524 -26.59 6.24 3.78
C GLU A 524 -25.17 6.71 4.15
N GLN A 525 -24.51 5.97 5.06
CA GLN A 525 -23.11 6.18 5.40
C GLN A 525 -22.19 6.06 4.17
N LEU A 526 -22.38 5.05 3.32
CA LEU A 526 -21.61 4.93 2.07
C LEU A 526 -21.88 6.11 1.13
N ILE A 527 -23.12 6.57 1.01
CA ILE A 527 -23.47 7.72 0.17
C ILE A 527 -22.75 8.99 0.67
N ASN A 528 -22.73 9.21 1.99
CA ASN A 528 -22.02 10.31 2.62
C ASN A 528 -20.49 10.22 2.44
N ASP A 529 -19.91 9.03 2.55
CA ASP A 529 -18.47 8.82 2.33
C ASP A 529 -18.08 8.97 0.85
N ILE A 530 -18.96 8.63 -0.08
CA ILE A 530 -18.82 8.92 -1.51
C ILE A 530 -18.84 10.43 -1.74
N ALA A 531 -19.82 11.16 -1.19
CA ALA A 531 -19.93 12.61 -1.31
C ALA A 531 -18.67 13.33 -0.81
N LYS A 532 -18.13 12.93 0.35
CA LYS A 532 -16.88 13.48 0.92
C LYS A 532 -15.64 13.29 0.02
N LYS A 533 -15.59 12.25 -0.82
CA LYS A 533 -14.46 12.04 -1.75
C LYS A 533 -14.51 12.93 -2.99
N TYR A 534 -15.61 13.63 -3.27
CA TYR A 534 -15.70 14.61 -4.36
C TYR A 534 -15.10 15.97 -3.97
N THR A 535 -13.80 15.99 -3.69
CA THR A 535 -13.03 17.24 -3.49
C THR A 535 -12.26 17.61 -4.75
N SER A 536 -11.97 18.91 -4.91
CA SER A 536 -11.13 19.42 -6.02
C SER A 536 -9.73 18.81 -6.02
N ARG A 537 -9.12 18.59 -4.84
CA ARG A 537 -7.81 17.92 -4.71
C ARG A 537 -7.86 16.46 -5.15
N GLU A 538 -8.88 15.71 -4.74
CA GLU A 538 -9.04 14.31 -5.14
C GLU A 538 -9.30 14.19 -6.65
N PHE A 539 -10.20 15.00 -7.19
CA PHE A 539 -10.49 15.05 -8.62
C PHE A 539 -9.27 15.44 -9.46
N SER A 540 -8.49 16.44 -9.01
CA SER A 540 -7.20 16.83 -9.60
C SER A 540 -6.20 15.67 -9.59
N ALA A 541 -6.03 15.00 -8.45
CA ALA A 541 -5.07 13.92 -8.26
C ALA A 541 -5.42 12.68 -9.10
N GLN A 542 -6.71 12.33 -9.19
CA GLN A 542 -7.19 11.25 -10.05
C GLN A 542 -7.11 11.61 -11.54
N THR A 543 -7.44 12.85 -11.92
CA THR A 543 -7.32 13.29 -13.32
C THR A 543 -5.87 13.24 -13.79
N ALA A 544 -4.91 13.72 -13.00
CA ALA A 544 -3.49 13.58 -13.33
C ALA A 544 -3.01 12.11 -13.37
N GLN A 545 -3.50 11.26 -12.46
CA GLN A 545 -3.24 9.81 -12.51
C GLN A 545 -3.70 9.23 -13.87
N ARG A 546 -4.90 9.59 -14.33
CA ARG A 546 -5.46 9.11 -15.61
C ARG A 546 -4.74 9.69 -16.83
N ILE A 547 -4.33 10.96 -16.81
CA ILE A 547 -3.53 11.57 -17.89
C ILE A 547 -2.17 10.85 -17.99
N GLY A 548 -1.50 10.59 -16.86
CA GLY A 548 -0.27 9.78 -16.83
C GLY A 548 -0.46 8.42 -17.50
N GLN A 549 -1.53 7.68 -17.12
CA GLN A 549 -1.91 6.38 -17.69
C GLN A 549 -2.29 6.41 -19.19
N MET A 550 -2.62 7.59 -19.74
CA MET A 550 -2.95 7.76 -21.16
C MET A 550 -1.72 7.99 -22.02
N PHE A 551 -0.71 8.67 -21.47
CA PHE A 551 0.47 9.17 -22.17
C PHE A 551 1.79 8.63 -21.57
N HIS A 552 1.82 7.38 -21.09
CA HIS A 552 3.07 6.74 -20.64
C HIS A 552 4.16 6.86 -21.71
N LEU A 553 5.40 7.12 -21.28
CA LEU A 553 6.56 7.36 -22.16
C LEU A 553 6.28 8.44 -23.24
N GLY A 554 5.46 9.44 -22.91
CA GLY A 554 5.06 10.55 -23.77
C GLY A 554 3.95 10.22 -24.79
N VAL A 555 4.09 9.10 -25.50
CA VAL A 555 3.18 8.72 -26.62
C VAL A 555 2.67 7.27 -26.57
N LEU A 556 3.10 6.46 -25.59
CA LEU A 556 2.84 5.02 -25.51
C LEU A 556 1.89 4.68 -24.35
N GLY A 557 0.59 4.69 -24.60
CA GLY A 557 -0.37 4.36 -23.54
C GLY A 557 -1.77 4.01 -24.01
N SER A 558 -2.68 4.00 -23.06
CA SER A 558 -4.08 3.59 -23.27
C SER A 558 -4.84 4.50 -24.26
N ALA A 559 -4.47 5.77 -24.38
CA ALA A 559 -5.06 6.67 -25.38
C ALA A 559 -4.58 6.32 -26.80
N ALA A 560 -3.26 6.15 -27.00
CA ALA A 560 -2.71 5.82 -28.31
C ALA A 560 -3.27 4.48 -28.85
N SER A 561 -3.37 3.46 -27.99
CA SER A 561 -3.92 2.15 -28.36
C SER A 561 -5.41 2.19 -28.75
N SER A 562 -6.21 3.12 -28.21
CA SER A 562 -7.63 3.27 -28.60
C SER A 562 -7.85 4.17 -29.82
N VAL A 563 -6.87 5.02 -30.16
CA VAL A 563 -6.95 6.04 -31.22
C VAL A 563 -6.43 5.53 -32.57
N ILE A 564 -5.28 4.85 -32.62
CA ILE A 564 -4.57 4.54 -33.88
C ILE A 564 -5.42 3.69 -34.84
N GLY A 565 -6.10 2.66 -34.33
CA GLY A 565 -6.98 1.82 -35.16
C GLY A 565 -8.15 2.59 -35.78
N LYS A 566 -8.70 3.57 -35.05
CA LYS A 566 -9.79 4.42 -35.53
C LYS A 566 -9.30 5.44 -36.54
N ALA A 567 -8.15 6.07 -36.29
CA ALA A 567 -7.52 7.02 -37.19
C ALA A 567 -7.18 6.37 -38.55
N SER A 568 -6.50 5.22 -38.54
CA SER A 568 -6.19 4.47 -39.76
C SER A 568 -7.46 3.99 -40.48
N SER A 569 -8.45 3.48 -39.74
CA SER A 569 -9.73 3.10 -40.33
C SER A 569 -10.47 4.29 -40.95
N ALA A 570 -10.39 5.49 -40.37
CA ALA A 570 -11.08 6.66 -40.91
C ALA A 570 -10.36 7.24 -42.13
N ALA A 571 -9.02 7.30 -42.09
CA ALA A 571 -8.19 7.71 -43.21
C ALA A 571 -8.39 6.84 -44.47
N GLN A 572 -8.64 5.54 -44.31
CA GLN A 572 -8.93 4.62 -45.42
C GLN A 572 -10.42 4.59 -45.83
N GLY A 573 -11.28 5.44 -45.27
CA GLY A 573 -12.71 5.45 -45.60
C GLY A 573 -13.52 4.26 -45.03
N GLY A 574 -13.01 3.60 -43.99
CA GLY A 574 -13.69 2.54 -43.25
C GLY A 574 -12.85 1.28 -43.05
N THR A 575 -13.18 0.47 -42.04
CA THR A 575 -12.45 -0.78 -41.69
C THR A 575 -12.40 -1.80 -42.83
N ARG A 576 -13.39 -1.76 -43.73
CA ARG A 576 -13.47 -2.59 -44.94
C ARG A 576 -12.31 -2.35 -45.90
N ASN A 577 -11.84 -1.12 -46.02
CA ASN A 577 -10.87 -0.70 -47.03
C ASN A 577 -9.41 -0.85 -46.55
N VAL A 578 -9.19 -0.90 -45.23
CA VAL A 578 -7.87 -1.13 -44.64
C VAL A 578 -7.37 -2.52 -45.06
N PRO A 579 -6.17 -2.67 -45.65
CA PRO A 579 -5.58 -3.99 -45.93
C PRO A 579 -5.46 -4.86 -44.67
N THR A 580 -5.67 -6.18 -44.80
CA THR A 580 -5.65 -7.08 -43.62
C THR A 580 -4.29 -7.12 -42.92
N ALA A 581 -3.19 -7.08 -43.66
CA ALA A 581 -1.85 -6.92 -43.09
C ALA A 581 -1.71 -5.64 -42.27
N GLN A 582 -2.26 -4.51 -42.75
CA GLN A 582 -2.27 -3.24 -42.01
C GLN A 582 -3.14 -3.34 -40.75
N THR A 583 -4.31 -3.98 -40.81
CA THR A 583 -5.16 -4.21 -39.62
C THR A 583 -4.43 -5.04 -38.55
N LEU A 584 -3.71 -6.09 -38.96
CA LEU A 584 -2.92 -6.94 -38.05
C LEU A 584 -1.73 -6.18 -37.45
N ALA A 585 -0.97 -5.44 -38.27
CA ALA A 585 0.14 -4.61 -37.80
C ALA A 585 -0.31 -3.54 -36.79
N ILE A 586 -1.46 -2.89 -37.05
CA ILE A 586 -2.07 -1.93 -36.11
C ILE A 586 -2.54 -2.62 -34.82
N SER A 587 -3.11 -3.82 -34.93
CA SER A 587 -3.54 -4.58 -33.75
C SER A 587 -2.35 -4.98 -32.88
N ALA A 588 -1.23 -5.38 -33.48
CA ALA A 588 0.03 -5.67 -32.79
C ALA A 588 0.61 -4.41 -32.13
N LEU A 589 0.75 -3.31 -32.87
CA LEU A 589 1.23 -2.01 -32.35
C LEU A 589 0.38 -1.52 -31.16
N SER A 590 -0.95 -1.63 -31.30
CA SER A 590 -1.90 -1.28 -30.26
C SER A 590 -1.78 -2.19 -29.02
N GLY A 591 -1.56 -3.49 -29.22
CA GLY A 591 -1.26 -4.45 -28.15
C GLY A 591 0.03 -4.09 -27.40
N THR A 592 1.09 -3.69 -28.11
CA THR A 592 2.35 -3.21 -27.50
C THR A 592 2.12 -1.94 -26.67
N MET A 593 1.39 -0.96 -27.20
CA MET A 593 1.05 0.27 -26.44
C MET A 593 0.15 -0.01 -25.24
N ALA A 594 -0.82 -0.93 -25.38
CA ALA A 594 -1.66 -1.39 -24.28
C ALA A 594 -0.84 -2.13 -23.21
N THR A 595 0.22 -2.86 -23.60
CA THR A 595 1.16 -3.51 -22.69
C THR A 595 1.97 -2.49 -21.89
N VAL A 596 2.55 -1.49 -22.56
CA VAL A 596 3.26 -0.39 -21.88
C VAL A 596 2.34 0.31 -20.87
N GLY A 597 1.12 0.67 -21.25
CA GLY A 597 0.18 1.35 -20.35
C GLY A 597 -0.36 0.45 -19.22
N ALA A 598 -0.65 -0.81 -19.49
CA ALA A 598 -1.24 -1.73 -18.52
C ALA A 598 -0.26 -2.19 -17.44
N LEU A 599 0.99 -2.50 -17.83
CA LEU A 599 2.04 -2.89 -16.88
C LEU A 599 2.45 -1.69 -16.03
N ASN A 600 2.76 -0.53 -16.64
CA ASN A 600 3.20 0.66 -15.90
C ASN A 600 2.06 1.40 -15.17
N GLN A 601 0.83 0.89 -15.15
CA GLN A 601 -0.32 1.54 -14.51
C GLN A 601 -0.08 1.81 -13.00
N HIS A 602 0.69 0.93 -12.34
CA HIS A 602 1.07 1.03 -10.93
C HIS A 602 1.90 2.29 -10.64
N THR A 603 2.85 2.66 -11.49
CA THR A 603 3.73 3.84 -11.29
C THR A 603 2.92 5.13 -11.16
N ALA A 604 1.85 5.27 -11.97
CA ALA A 604 0.95 6.43 -11.89
C ALA A 604 0.11 6.44 -10.60
N ILE A 605 -0.21 5.28 -10.03
CA ILE A 605 -0.87 5.15 -8.72
C ILE A 605 0.10 5.56 -7.62
N THR A 606 1.35 5.09 -7.65
CA THR A 606 2.42 5.49 -6.74
C THR A 606 2.65 6.99 -6.76
N VAL A 607 2.78 7.62 -7.94
CA VAL A 607 2.93 9.08 -8.08
C VAL A 607 1.72 9.85 -7.50
N LYS A 608 0.51 9.30 -7.60
CA LYS A 608 -0.67 9.90 -6.94
C LYS A 608 -0.60 9.76 -5.42
N ASN A 609 -0.23 8.59 -4.91
CA ASN A 609 -0.12 8.36 -3.46
C ASN A 609 0.96 9.27 -2.85
N ASN A 610 2.12 9.38 -3.50
CA ASN A 610 3.18 10.32 -3.16
C ASN A 610 2.67 11.78 -3.05
N ARG A 611 1.82 12.23 -3.97
CA ARG A 611 1.18 13.57 -3.91
C ARG A 611 0.12 13.73 -2.80
N ARG A 612 -0.52 12.63 -2.37
CA ARG A 612 -1.55 12.64 -1.31
C ARG A 612 -0.95 12.54 0.09
N GLU A 613 0.11 11.76 0.25
CA GLU A 613 0.67 11.36 1.55
C GLU A 613 2.03 12.01 1.84
N GLY A 614 2.78 12.43 0.81
CA GLY A 614 4.02 13.19 0.96
C GLY A 614 3.79 14.62 1.46
N ASP A 615 4.77 15.15 2.16
CA ASP A 615 4.63 16.38 2.96
C ASP A 615 4.54 17.66 2.11
N THR A 616 4.91 17.60 0.82
CA THR A 616 4.79 18.70 -0.15
C THR A 616 3.93 18.29 -1.35
N ASP A 617 2.87 19.04 -1.67
CA ASP A 617 2.11 18.81 -2.92
C ASP A 617 2.93 19.30 -4.13
N ILE A 618 3.44 18.35 -4.92
CA ILE A 618 4.19 18.60 -6.18
C ILE A 618 3.36 19.30 -7.28
N GLY A 619 2.04 19.38 -7.13
CA GLY A 619 1.12 20.00 -8.07
C GLY A 619 0.76 19.13 -9.27
N LEU A 620 -0.32 19.53 -9.97
CA LEU A 620 -0.90 18.80 -11.11
C LEU A 620 0.12 18.55 -12.24
N LYS A 621 0.86 19.59 -12.65
CA LYS A 621 1.82 19.52 -13.77
C LYS A 621 2.93 18.50 -13.51
N GLN A 622 3.52 18.52 -12.31
CA GLN A 622 4.60 17.61 -11.95
C GLN A 622 4.08 16.18 -11.74
N GLN A 623 2.87 16.02 -11.19
CA GLN A 623 2.21 14.71 -11.09
C GLN A 623 1.97 14.09 -12.47
N VAL A 624 1.50 14.88 -13.44
CA VAL A 624 1.33 14.41 -14.83
C VAL A 624 2.69 14.03 -15.43
N LEU A 625 3.72 14.88 -15.32
CA LEU A 625 5.05 14.60 -15.88
C LEU A 625 5.69 13.35 -15.24
N ARG A 626 5.64 13.21 -13.91
CA ARG A 626 6.09 12.02 -13.18
C ARG A 626 5.27 10.78 -13.56
N GLY A 627 3.97 10.90 -13.80
CA GLY A 627 3.11 9.79 -14.24
C GLY A 627 3.41 9.34 -15.67
N VAL A 628 3.59 10.28 -16.59
CA VAL A 628 3.99 10.08 -17.99
C VAL A 628 5.32 9.34 -18.09
N MET A 629 6.35 9.82 -17.39
CA MET A 629 7.69 9.22 -17.41
C MET A 629 7.89 8.11 -16.37
N GLY A 630 6.84 7.75 -15.62
CA GLY A 630 6.90 6.93 -14.41
C GLY A 630 7.63 5.62 -14.60
N GLY A 631 7.19 4.78 -15.55
CA GLY A 631 7.82 3.48 -15.82
C GLY A 631 9.31 3.54 -16.11
N ALA A 632 9.77 4.51 -16.91
CA ALA A 632 11.19 4.65 -17.24
C ALA A 632 12.01 5.21 -16.06
N ILE A 633 11.52 6.26 -15.41
CA ILE A 633 12.18 6.87 -14.25
C ILE A 633 12.27 5.87 -13.09
N GLU A 634 11.19 5.13 -12.83
CA GLU A 634 11.12 4.13 -11.78
C GLU A 634 12.06 2.95 -12.06
N ALA A 635 12.04 2.36 -13.26
CA ALA A 635 12.95 1.27 -13.60
C ALA A 635 14.44 1.66 -13.49
N LEU A 636 14.81 2.87 -13.93
CA LEU A 636 16.17 3.39 -13.77
C LEU A 636 16.54 3.64 -12.30
N SER A 637 15.60 4.16 -11.51
CA SER A 637 15.82 4.45 -10.09
C SER A 637 15.89 3.18 -9.24
N GLN A 638 15.03 2.20 -9.52
CA GLN A 638 15.10 0.85 -8.96
C GLN A 638 16.49 0.24 -9.21
N ARG A 639 17.01 0.31 -10.45
CA ARG A 639 18.35 -0.20 -10.79
C ARG A 639 19.45 0.54 -10.02
N ARG A 640 19.46 1.88 -10.02
CA ARG A 640 20.48 2.69 -9.32
C ARG A 640 20.48 2.43 -7.83
N ALA A 641 19.32 2.55 -7.18
CA ALA A 641 19.18 2.35 -5.75
C ALA A 641 19.48 0.90 -5.32
N THR A 642 19.14 -0.10 -6.15
CA THR A 642 19.55 -1.50 -5.91
C THR A 642 21.07 -1.67 -5.97
N THR A 643 21.74 -1.06 -6.96
CA THR A 643 23.22 -1.07 -7.02
C THR A 643 23.83 -0.37 -5.81
N ALA A 644 23.32 0.81 -5.44
CA ALA A 644 23.77 1.56 -4.27
C ALA A 644 23.58 0.76 -2.97
N SER A 645 22.41 0.16 -2.76
CA SER A 645 22.13 -0.68 -1.58
C SER A 645 23.02 -1.93 -1.50
N ARG A 646 23.38 -2.54 -2.64
CA ARG A 646 24.39 -3.61 -2.68
C ARG A 646 25.78 -3.11 -2.36
N ALA A 647 26.16 -1.90 -2.81
CA ALA A 647 27.43 -1.27 -2.44
C ALA A 647 27.49 -0.95 -0.93
N ILE A 648 26.39 -0.51 -0.32
CA ILE A 648 26.26 -0.37 1.14
C ILE A 648 26.58 -1.69 1.83
N ASN A 649 25.94 -2.80 1.42
CA ASN A 649 26.19 -4.11 2.01
C ASN A 649 27.66 -4.55 1.84
N ALA A 650 28.26 -4.32 0.68
CA ALA A 650 29.67 -4.65 0.42
C ALA A 650 30.64 -3.82 1.28
N LEU A 651 30.40 -2.52 1.45
CA LEU A 651 31.22 -1.64 2.29
C LEU A 651 31.18 -2.10 3.76
N LEU A 652 29.99 -2.43 4.26
CA LEU A 652 29.78 -2.86 5.64
C LEU A 652 30.25 -4.30 5.93
N GLN A 653 30.46 -5.12 4.90
CA GLN A 653 31.07 -6.45 5.01
C GLN A 653 32.61 -6.40 4.93
N GLY A 654 33.21 -5.22 4.73
CA GLY A 654 34.66 -5.07 4.78
C GLY A 654 35.18 -5.14 6.22
N ASN A 655 36.04 -6.13 6.52
CA ASN A 655 36.67 -6.31 7.84
C ASN A 655 37.29 -5.01 8.41
N ASP A 656 37.86 -4.14 7.55
CA ASP A 656 38.40 -2.83 7.94
C ASP A 656 37.31 -1.88 8.44
N VAL A 657 36.18 -1.78 7.73
CA VAL A 657 35.06 -0.90 8.10
C VAL A 657 34.40 -1.37 9.39
N GLU A 658 34.19 -2.68 9.57
CA GLU A 658 33.64 -3.22 10.82
C GLU A 658 34.57 -2.95 12.02
N GLN A 659 35.90 -3.04 11.83
CA GLN A 659 36.89 -2.66 12.85
C GLN A 659 36.90 -1.15 13.14
N LEU A 660 36.83 -0.29 12.12
CA LEU A 660 36.78 1.17 12.29
C LEU A 660 35.51 1.58 13.06
N LEU A 661 34.35 1.00 12.72
CA LEU A 661 33.08 1.23 13.43
C LEU A 661 33.13 0.73 14.87
N GLY A 662 33.73 -0.44 15.12
CA GLY A 662 33.95 -0.94 16.49
C GLY A 662 34.83 -0.01 17.33
N GLN A 663 35.88 0.55 16.74
CA GLN A 663 36.77 1.52 17.40
C GLN A 663 36.09 2.87 17.64
N ALA A 664 35.32 3.38 16.67
CA ALA A 664 34.53 4.60 16.84
C ALA A 664 33.49 4.45 17.97
N LYS A 665 32.83 3.28 18.06
CA LYS A 665 31.90 2.93 19.16
C LYS A 665 32.61 2.86 20.52
N ALA A 666 33.85 2.36 20.57
CA ALA A 666 34.64 2.32 21.80
C ALA A 666 35.11 3.72 22.28
N LEU A 667 35.41 4.65 21.36
CA LEU A 667 35.83 6.02 21.68
C LEU A 667 34.68 6.92 22.16
N THR A 668 33.45 6.65 21.70
CA THR A 668 32.25 7.46 21.98
C THR A 668 31.45 6.94 23.19
N GLN A 669 31.80 5.76 23.71
CA GLN A 669 31.23 5.26 24.96
C GLN A 669 31.77 6.03 26.19
N PRO A 670 30.92 6.42 27.15
CA PRO A 670 31.38 7.08 28.37
C PRO A 670 32.27 6.12 29.19
N PRO A 671 33.35 6.62 29.81
CA PRO A 671 34.25 5.80 30.62
C PRO A 671 33.51 5.24 31.84
N GLY A 672 33.16 3.95 31.75
CA GLY A 672 32.30 3.24 32.70
C GLY A 672 31.33 2.24 32.05
N ALA A 673 31.10 2.32 30.73
CA ALA A 673 30.20 1.40 30.01
C ALA A 673 30.85 0.08 29.56
N THR A 674 32.14 -0.16 29.84
CA THR A 674 32.78 -1.47 29.62
C THR A 674 32.47 -2.41 30.78
N SER A 675 32.25 -3.69 30.46
CA SER A 675 31.93 -4.76 31.42
C SER A 675 33.15 -5.23 32.23
N SER A 676 33.84 -4.26 32.85
CA SER A 676 35.06 -4.46 33.67
C SER A 676 34.90 -3.87 35.08
N ALA A 677 33.77 -3.22 35.37
CA ALA A 677 33.43 -2.72 36.72
C ALA A 677 33.23 -3.83 37.77
N ALA A 678 33.20 -5.11 37.38
CA ALA A 678 33.17 -6.26 38.28
C ALA A 678 34.49 -6.50 39.07
N GLN A 679 35.56 -5.76 38.77
CA GLN A 679 36.87 -5.90 39.45
C GLN A 679 37.27 -4.66 40.29
N GLY A 680 36.39 -3.65 40.41
CA GLY A 680 36.69 -2.39 41.10
C GLY A 680 35.97 -2.17 42.44
N ALA A 681 35.00 -3.01 42.81
CA ALA A 681 34.31 -2.89 44.09
C ALA A 681 35.14 -3.55 45.22
N PRO A 682 35.44 -2.84 46.33
CA PRO A 682 36.12 -3.46 47.46
C PRO A 682 35.23 -4.54 48.08
N SER A 683 35.72 -5.78 48.11
CA SER A 683 35.01 -6.90 48.74
C SER A 683 34.87 -6.66 50.24
N LEU A 684 33.64 -6.41 50.68
CA LEU A 684 33.31 -6.26 52.09
C LEU A 684 32.98 -7.63 52.68
N THR A 685 33.60 -7.93 53.83
CA THR A 685 33.21 -9.09 54.64
C THR A 685 31.82 -8.86 55.24
N LEU A 686 31.09 -9.94 55.54
CA LEU A 686 29.74 -9.87 56.11
C LEU A 686 29.59 -8.90 57.31
N PRO A 687 30.54 -8.81 58.28
CA PRO A 687 30.48 -7.81 59.36
C PRO A 687 30.53 -6.36 58.87
N GLN A 688 31.36 -6.06 57.85
CA GLN A 688 31.53 -4.71 57.30
C GLN A 688 30.32 -4.26 56.48
N ALA A 689 29.62 -5.20 55.82
CA ALA A 689 28.36 -4.93 55.14
C ALA A 689 27.24 -4.57 56.14
N VAL A 690 27.15 -5.29 57.26
CA VAL A 690 26.17 -5.03 58.33
C VAL A 690 26.41 -3.67 59.00
N GLU A 691 27.67 -3.27 59.18
CA GLU A 691 28.00 -1.97 59.79
C GLU A 691 27.60 -0.77 58.90
N ARG A 692 27.71 -0.89 57.57
CA ARG A 692 27.25 0.14 56.62
C ARG A 692 25.73 0.22 56.46
N LEU A 693 25.00 -0.88 56.71
CA LEU A 693 23.54 -0.96 56.55
C LEU A 693 22.76 -0.61 57.83
N ARG A 694 23.45 -0.14 58.88
CA ARG A 694 22.81 0.20 60.16
C ARG A 694 21.97 1.48 60.04
N PRO A 695 20.69 1.49 60.48
CA PRO A 695 19.85 2.69 60.39
C PRO A 695 20.44 3.85 61.20
N GLY A 696 20.76 4.97 60.53
CA GLY A 696 21.25 6.20 61.16
C GLY A 696 22.52 6.82 60.54
N ALA A 697 23.24 6.10 59.67
CA ALA A 697 24.35 6.69 58.91
C ALA A 697 23.84 7.53 57.71
N ALA A 698 24.51 8.65 57.41
CA ALA A 698 24.06 9.60 56.40
C ALA A 698 24.13 9.02 54.97
N SER A 699 23.02 9.11 54.24
CA SER A 699 22.93 8.64 52.85
C SER A 699 23.69 9.56 51.89
N THR A 700 24.77 9.04 51.28
CA THR A 700 25.34 9.63 50.06
C THR A 700 24.64 9.04 48.84
N SER A 701 23.95 9.89 48.06
CA SER A 701 23.13 9.48 46.91
C SER A 701 23.92 8.93 45.71
N GLN A 702 24.43 7.70 45.83
CA GLN A 702 24.82 6.85 44.71
C GLN A 702 24.46 5.39 45.02
N SER A 703 23.59 4.79 44.22
CA SER A 703 23.21 3.38 44.33
C SER A 703 24.35 2.48 43.84
N HIS A 704 25.30 2.18 44.71
CA HIS A 704 26.36 1.20 44.45
C HIS A 704 25.87 -0.21 44.79
N GLU A 705 26.02 -1.13 43.85
CA GLU A 705 25.76 -2.55 44.05
C GLU A 705 26.84 -3.16 44.97
N VAL A 706 26.43 -3.79 46.08
CA VAL A 706 27.37 -4.33 47.08
C VAL A 706 27.39 -5.86 46.99
N ILE A 707 28.51 -6.41 46.51
CA ILE A 707 28.76 -7.85 46.48
C ILE A 707 29.26 -8.30 47.85
N VAL A 708 28.52 -9.18 48.52
CA VAL A 708 28.88 -9.77 49.81
C VAL A 708 29.36 -11.21 49.59
N GLN A 709 30.59 -11.51 49.99
CA GLN A 709 31.07 -12.90 50.04
C GLN A 709 30.53 -13.58 51.30
N ILE A 710 29.65 -14.56 51.11
CA ILE A 710 29.32 -15.58 52.11
C ILE A 710 30.29 -16.73 51.86
N GLY A 711 31.13 -17.05 52.84
CA GLY A 711 32.05 -18.19 52.75
C GLY A 711 31.30 -19.50 52.99
N ASP A 712 31.67 -20.56 52.26
CA ASP A 712 31.14 -21.90 52.49
C ASP A 712 31.48 -22.38 53.90
N ASP A 713 30.48 -22.94 54.61
CA ASP A 713 30.66 -23.50 55.95
C ASP A 713 31.67 -24.66 55.91
N GLN A 714 32.78 -24.48 56.63
CA GLN A 714 33.80 -25.51 56.76
C GLN A 714 33.28 -26.61 57.71
N ALA A 715 32.89 -27.76 57.15
CA ALA A 715 32.42 -28.89 57.94
C ALA A 715 33.49 -29.32 58.97
N PRO A 716 33.13 -29.51 60.27
CA PRO A 716 34.09 -29.85 61.29
C PRO A 716 34.65 -31.26 61.08
N GLN A 717 35.95 -31.44 61.25
CA GLN A 717 36.60 -32.74 61.18
C GLN A 717 36.12 -33.66 62.32
N PRO A 718 35.89 -34.96 62.07
CA PRO A 718 35.51 -35.91 63.10
C PRO A 718 36.68 -36.24 64.03
N ALA A 719 36.35 -36.54 65.29
CA ALA A 719 37.25 -37.13 66.28
C ALA A 719 37.12 -38.66 66.31
#